data_AF-A0A2J7QV46-F1
#
_entry.id   AF-A0A2J7QV46-F1
#
_cell.length_a   1.000
_cell.length_b   1.000
_cell.length_c   1.000
_cell.angle_alpha   90.00
_cell.angle_beta   90.00
_cell.angle_gamma   90.00
#
_symmetry.space_group_name_H-M   'P 1'
#
loop_
_entity.id
_entity.type
_entity.pdbx_description
1 polymer ?
#
loop_
_entity_poly.entity_id
_entity_poly.type
_entity_poly.pdbx_seq_one_letter_code
_entity_poly.pdbx_strand_id
1 'polypeptide(L)'
;MCDMKVKKKLGVNAKRKGKFPLSAEVNCYEGNEAMEYNKLEKSDMDDGEEDNISEDEDDENDDVGPEKEERNEGNDDSGMDEENKPLKRKYVEDEKEGTKEKRKKVKPVDAGLYKPPTVKELNQLRETENLFHSNLFRLQIQEMLKEVNIRAKYRTLFHCWMEDFKKTLENIEEYEDYDIMDRNWLKEFNLKIPIPYLPQIMGVFKFIKPTSVSVVGSFGAGCCLGPNIKIDFRVEMPQICFDVKDYLNHKYHVKRALYLAYIAGKLQESELVEEMQFSQSCGNPLKPVLEVKPKGKLGKRVIILVHLTSPAGVFKLSRFSPEKNNVRPNWYFKENERVEEESLSPTPHYNCSILKDLVLAANEDYRTNILENNPNLKDGILLLKVWLKQRGLDQGYGCFSGYIMCMYVLYLLQSRRINSVMSSYQVARNTWNSLAKSNWTTDGISLAQSLPQQSVPNFHHHFEVVFIDVTGSCNFCANMSKETFLWVKQECDLAVKCLDNPNINSFQALFMTSMPFYRQFDHIIRVQDFTMIKKLVEEHSPRMQKLDYTGHVYPQALSLILEVLRKGLGQRVRHISIVLPSTERWQLSKCPPMSGQPITLGLTLNPEFAFSVLEKGPGANLPEAFEFRKFWGKKSEVRRFQDGSISEAVVWNSGSATLAQKRMICHKIVTYLLNEKFGFPTENGIIYVADQLDSLLERSMLLPADFEYGTGEEATVRVIGALDSLGKQLRQLNDIPLEVSAVQGTSSVCRYCDVFPPLSSSCKVPKEVRKEGKSHLLPTENALVIAPRWITPVDAIIQLGLSGKWPNDLCAIQRIKAAFYIKIAEGLSEQFHLTVQPYPDCVQILKDGFVFCLHVAYQREISLLKETTTPEGVTKYRDTEESLALEKSIVHLPKLTSSLHGLVVYRILTNSHFLMCD
;
A
#
# COMPACT_ATOMS: atom_id res chain seq x y z
N MET A 1 -17.88 26.28 -50.83
CA MET A 1 -18.72 27.00 -51.81
C MET A 1 -20.15 26.95 -51.30
N CYS A 2 -20.89 28.07 -51.37
CA CYS A 2 -22.32 28.26 -51.04
C CYS A 2 -22.83 27.70 -49.69
N ASP A 3 -23.31 28.50 -48.73
CA ASP A 3 -24.56 29.28 -48.74
C ASP A 3 -25.82 28.42 -48.97
N MET A 4 -26.90 28.55 -48.19
CA MET A 4 -27.51 29.81 -47.73
C MET A 4 -28.06 29.81 -46.29
N LYS A 5 -28.34 31.02 -45.76
CA LYS A 5 -29.11 31.27 -44.52
C LYS A 5 -30.47 31.92 -44.82
N VAL A 6 -31.56 31.37 -44.27
CA VAL A 6 -32.88 32.05 -44.13
C VAL A 6 -33.41 31.75 -42.73
N LYS A 7 -33.19 32.63 -41.74
CA LYS A 7 -33.94 33.85 -41.35
C LYS A 7 -35.27 33.62 -40.58
N LYS A 8 -35.18 34.01 -39.30
CA LYS A 8 -36.19 34.62 -38.41
C LYS A 8 -37.42 33.83 -37.92
N LYS A 9 -37.45 33.72 -36.58
CA LYS A 9 -38.61 33.66 -35.69
C LYS A 9 -39.81 34.51 -36.15
N LEU A 10 -41.01 33.98 -35.94
CA LEU A 10 -42.16 34.60 -35.27
C LEU A 10 -43.09 33.45 -34.80
N GLY A 11 -44.00 33.69 -33.86
CA GLY A 11 -44.91 32.65 -33.37
C GLY A 11 -46.04 33.21 -32.50
N VAL A 12 -47.02 32.36 -32.14
CA VAL A 12 -48.03 32.57 -31.09
C VAL A 12 -48.71 31.22 -30.76
N ASN A 13 -49.29 31.09 -29.56
CA ASN A 13 -49.81 29.85 -28.97
C ASN A 13 -51.05 29.23 -29.64
N ALA A 14 -51.18 27.89 -29.55
CA ALA A 14 -52.46 27.18 -29.65
C ALA A 14 -52.48 25.93 -28.73
N LYS A 15 -53.63 25.63 -28.09
CA LYS A 15 -53.82 24.49 -27.16
C LYS A 15 -54.28 23.22 -27.89
N ARG A 16 -53.78 22.04 -27.51
CA ARG A 16 -54.40 20.68 -27.60
C ARG A 16 -53.69 19.80 -26.56
N LYS A 17 -54.33 19.23 -25.51
CA LYS A 17 -55.34 18.14 -25.48
C LYS A 17 -54.89 16.81 -26.12
N GLY A 18 -53.91 16.16 -25.46
CA GLY A 18 -53.93 14.78 -24.93
C GLY A 18 -54.35 13.58 -25.77
N LYS A 19 -53.53 12.51 -25.70
CA LYS A 19 -53.93 11.13 -25.32
C LYS A 19 -52.69 10.22 -25.20
N PHE A 20 -52.61 9.43 -24.12
CA PHE A 20 -51.80 8.21 -24.02
C PHE A 20 -52.76 7.05 -23.67
N PRO A 21 -52.65 5.88 -24.31
CA PRO A 21 -53.25 4.63 -23.84
C PRO A 21 -52.22 3.72 -23.13
N LEU A 22 -52.69 2.92 -22.18
CA LEU A 22 -51.98 1.85 -21.47
C LEU A 22 -52.64 0.50 -21.79
N SER A 23 -51.84 -0.57 -21.80
CA SER A 23 -52.19 -1.95 -21.38
C SER A 23 -50.94 -2.85 -21.54
N ALA A 24 -50.75 -3.98 -20.85
CA ALA A 24 -51.47 -4.61 -19.75
C ALA A 24 -50.40 -5.18 -18.77
N GLU A 25 -50.45 -4.96 -17.45
CA GLU A 25 -51.24 -5.66 -16.39
C GLU A 25 -50.42 -6.71 -15.61
N VAL A 26 -50.36 -6.52 -14.29
CA VAL A 26 -49.90 -7.49 -13.27
C VAL A 26 -50.73 -7.25 -12.01
N ASN A 27 -51.23 -8.32 -11.37
CA ASN A 27 -51.86 -8.39 -10.04
C ASN A 27 -51.44 -9.76 -9.42
N CYS A 28 -51.12 -9.94 -8.14
CA CYS A 28 -51.83 -9.61 -6.88
C CYS A 28 -53.11 -10.49 -6.71
N TYR A 29 -53.36 -11.24 -5.63
CA TYR A 29 -52.68 -11.49 -4.33
C TYR A 29 -52.75 -13.03 -4.02
N GLU A 30 -52.33 -13.66 -2.91
CA GLU A 30 -51.79 -13.32 -1.56
C GLU A 30 -50.70 -14.42 -1.23
N GLY A 31 -50.37 -14.95 -0.03
CA GLY A 31 -50.73 -14.71 1.38
C GLY A 31 -50.24 -15.81 2.37
N ASN A 32 -49.90 -15.38 3.61
CA ASN A 32 -49.69 -16.12 4.88
C ASN A 32 -48.76 -17.36 5.06
N GLU A 33 -48.13 -17.34 6.26
CA GLU A 33 -47.81 -18.44 7.20
C GLU A 33 -46.54 -19.33 7.14
N ALA A 34 -45.90 -19.38 8.33
CA ALA A 34 -45.08 -20.43 8.97
C ALA A 34 -43.93 -21.16 8.24
N MET A 35 -42.74 -21.11 8.84
CA MET A 35 -41.66 -22.11 8.66
C MET A 35 -41.60 -23.03 9.88
N GLU A 36 -41.65 -24.36 9.70
CA GLU A 36 -41.17 -25.33 10.69
C GLU A 36 -40.66 -26.65 10.03
N TYR A 37 -40.11 -27.56 10.84
CA TYR A 37 -39.04 -28.52 10.50
C TYR A 37 -39.42 -29.83 9.75
N ASN A 38 -38.42 -30.33 8.99
CA ASN A 38 -37.99 -31.75 8.78
C ASN A 38 -38.90 -32.82 8.13
N LYS A 39 -38.46 -33.33 6.96
CA LYS A 39 -38.09 -34.75 6.63
C LYS A 39 -37.60 -34.83 5.15
N LEU A 40 -36.50 -35.53 4.81
CA LEU A 40 -36.30 -36.98 4.59
C LEU A 40 -37.27 -37.55 3.52
N GLU A 41 -36.85 -38.26 2.44
CA GLU A 41 -35.62 -39.02 2.17
C GLU A 41 -35.37 -39.25 0.64
N LYS A 42 -34.09 -39.43 0.22
CA LYS A 42 -33.54 -40.25 -0.92
C LYS A 42 -34.07 -39.99 -2.37
N SER A 43 -33.38 -40.34 -3.47
CA SER A 43 -32.15 -41.11 -3.79
C SER A 43 -31.62 -40.62 -5.18
N ASP A 44 -30.39 -40.86 -5.68
CA ASP A 44 -29.12 -41.44 -5.18
C ASP A 44 -27.96 -40.99 -6.15
N MET A 45 -26.70 -41.08 -5.68
CA MET A 45 -25.42 -41.52 -6.33
C MET A 45 -25.24 -41.41 -7.87
N ASP A 46 -24.08 -41.14 -8.49
CA ASP A 46 -22.63 -41.17 -8.16
C ASP A 46 -21.91 -40.03 -8.95
N ASP A 47 -20.60 -39.74 -8.88
CA ASP A 47 -19.42 -40.43 -8.30
C ASP A 47 -18.34 -39.40 -7.88
N GLY A 48 -17.35 -39.80 -7.08
CA GLY A 48 -16.24 -38.90 -6.67
C GLY A 48 -15.09 -39.58 -5.94
N GLU A 49 -13.98 -39.82 -6.65
CA GLU A 49 -12.81 -40.56 -6.14
C GLU A 49 -11.92 -39.74 -5.19
N GLU A 50 -11.61 -40.30 -4.01
CA GLU A 50 -10.56 -39.83 -3.10
C GLU A 50 -9.28 -40.68 -3.25
N ASP A 51 -8.13 -40.04 -3.51
CA ASP A 51 -6.80 -40.67 -3.55
C ASP A 51 -6.34 -41.09 -2.12
N ASN A 52 -6.85 -42.22 -1.62
CA ASN A 52 -6.24 -42.91 -0.47
C ASN A 52 -5.01 -43.71 -0.94
N ILE A 53 -3.87 -43.50 -0.30
CA ILE A 53 -2.67 -44.34 -0.45
C ILE A 53 -2.16 -44.65 0.97
N SER A 54 -2.06 -45.94 1.29
CA SER A 54 -1.43 -46.44 2.50
C SER A 54 0.08 -46.26 2.45
N GLU A 55 0.69 -45.99 3.60
CA GLU A 55 2.11 -46.24 3.85
C GLU A 55 2.16 -47.43 4.79
N ASP A 56 2.71 -48.56 4.32
CA ASP A 56 2.90 -49.77 5.10
C ASP A 56 4.17 -49.64 5.96
N GLU A 57 4.08 -49.92 7.26
CA GLU A 57 5.21 -49.90 8.20
C GLU A 57 5.65 -51.32 8.57
N ASP A 58 6.82 -51.71 8.06
CA ASP A 58 7.66 -52.85 8.46
C ASP A 58 9.13 -52.35 8.31
N ASP A 59 10.12 -52.68 9.16
CA ASP A 59 10.17 -53.64 10.27
C ASP A 59 11.29 -53.27 11.28
N GLU A 60 11.43 -54.11 12.31
CA GLU A 60 12.53 -54.34 13.26
C GLU A 60 12.73 -53.36 14.44
N ASN A 61 12.69 -53.98 15.63
CA ASN A 61 12.93 -53.39 16.94
C ASN A 61 14.42 -53.50 17.31
N ASP A 62 14.86 -52.73 18.31
CA ASP A 62 15.87 -53.23 19.25
C ASP A 62 15.53 -52.75 20.68
N ASP A 63 15.64 -53.65 21.66
CA ASP A 63 15.03 -53.51 23.00
C ASP A 63 16.09 -53.31 24.11
N VAL A 64 15.99 -52.21 24.85
CA VAL A 64 16.60 -52.07 26.19
C VAL A 64 15.63 -51.34 27.12
N GLY A 65 15.05 -52.08 28.06
CA GLY A 65 14.09 -51.57 29.06
C GLY A 65 14.69 -50.65 30.16
N PRO A 66 13.83 -50.06 31.01
CA PRO A 66 14.21 -48.98 31.94
C PRO A 66 14.63 -49.46 33.34
N GLU A 67 15.63 -48.78 33.92
CA GLU A 67 15.93 -48.85 35.36
C GLU A 67 15.27 -47.69 36.13
N LYS A 68 15.18 -47.83 37.46
CA LYS A 68 14.23 -47.10 38.33
C LYS A 68 14.91 -46.07 39.24
N GLU A 69 14.09 -45.16 39.75
CA GLU A 69 14.40 -44.33 40.93
C GLU A 69 14.57 -45.21 42.18
N GLU A 70 15.56 -44.93 43.05
CA GLU A 70 15.33 -45.10 44.49
C GLU A 70 16.19 -44.19 45.40
N ARG A 71 15.56 -43.90 46.54
CA ARG A 71 15.78 -42.92 47.63
C ARG A 71 17.13 -42.98 48.39
N ASN A 72 17.48 -41.84 48.99
CA ASN A 72 17.62 -41.64 50.47
C ASN A 72 17.69 -40.11 50.73
N GLU A 73 16.94 -39.46 51.63
CA GLU A 73 16.63 -39.68 53.06
C GLU A 73 17.75 -39.28 54.05
N GLY A 74 17.39 -38.36 54.97
CA GLY A 74 17.97 -38.23 56.32
C GLY A 74 19.18 -37.29 56.52
N ASN A 75 18.95 -36.10 57.10
CA ASN A 75 19.12 -35.95 58.56
C ASN A 75 18.46 -34.65 59.08
N ASP A 76 18.02 -34.66 60.34
CA ASP A 76 17.31 -33.55 60.98
C ASP A 76 18.23 -32.51 61.66
N ASP A 77 17.69 -31.30 61.88
CA ASP A 77 17.59 -30.74 63.24
C ASP A 77 16.36 -29.81 63.35
N SER A 78 15.90 -29.54 64.57
CA SER A 78 14.58 -28.97 64.86
C SER A 78 14.63 -27.78 65.84
N GLY A 79 13.71 -26.83 65.70
CA GLY A 79 13.56 -25.68 66.59
C GLY A 79 12.33 -24.86 66.25
N MET A 80 11.53 -24.49 67.25
CA MET A 80 10.16 -24.02 67.08
C MET A 80 9.90 -22.65 67.77
N ASP A 81 8.77 -22.03 67.40
CA ASP A 81 7.98 -21.03 68.14
C ASP A 81 8.38 -19.53 68.23
N GLU A 82 7.54 -18.74 67.53
CA GLU A 82 6.70 -17.63 68.03
C GLU A 82 7.15 -16.13 68.19
N GLU A 83 6.09 -15.30 68.15
CA GLU A 83 5.91 -13.93 68.73
C GLU A 83 6.55 -12.66 68.11
N ASN A 84 5.79 -12.07 67.18
CA ASN A 84 5.16 -10.72 67.28
C ASN A 84 5.97 -9.39 67.48
N LYS A 85 5.66 -8.46 66.55
CA LYS A 85 5.38 -7.00 66.74
C LYS A 85 6.55 -5.97 66.75
N PRO A 86 6.25 -4.66 66.47
CA PRO A 86 7.09 -3.90 65.54
C PRO A 86 7.87 -2.70 66.10
N LEU A 87 8.85 -2.26 65.32
CA LEU A 87 9.66 -1.05 65.52
C LEU A 87 8.82 0.25 65.48
N LYS A 88 9.00 1.11 66.50
CA LYS A 88 8.55 2.52 66.46
C LYS A 88 9.68 3.44 66.01
N ARG A 89 9.34 4.39 65.14
CA ARG A 89 10.23 5.49 64.70
C ARG A 89 10.70 6.36 65.87
N LYS A 90 11.92 6.89 65.77
CA LYS A 90 12.24 8.25 66.22
C LYS A 90 13.30 8.89 65.31
N TYR A 91 12.96 10.06 64.78
CA TYR A 91 13.88 11.01 64.13
C TYR A 91 14.34 12.02 65.20
N VAL A 92 15.62 12.37 65.21
CA VAL A 92 16.16 13.68 65.64
C VAL A 92 17.38 13.94 64.78
N GLU A 93 17.55 15.17 64.30
CA GLU A 93 18.62 15.58 63.39
C GLU A 93 19.70 16.41 64.10
N ASP A 94 20.92 16.28 63.57
CA ASP A 94 21.89 17.36 63.31
C ASP A 94 22.77 18.06 64.38
N GLU A 95 23.97 18.42 63.85
CA GLU A 95 24.95 19.42 64.31
C GLU A 95 25.75 19.18 65.63
N LYS A 96 27.03 19.59 65.77
CA LYS A 96 27.92 20.42 64.91
C LYS A 96 29.44 20.16 65.16
N GLU A 97 30.25 20.60 64.19
CA GLU A 97 31.69 21.00 64.29
C GLU A 97 32.82 20.00 64.68
N GLY A 98 34.05 20.29 64.21
CA GLY A 98 35.30 19.65 64.66
C GLY A 98 36.25 19.13 63.57
N THR A 99 37.05 20.01 62.93
CA THR A 99 38.05 19.61 61.92
C THR A 99 39.46 19.36 62.49
N LYS A 100 40.03 18.17 62.24
CA LYS A 100 41.46 17.96 61.90
C LYS A 100 41.72 16.52 61.41
N GLU A 101 42.86 16.34 60.75
CA GLU A 101 43.09 15.23 59.82
C GLU A 101 43.67 13.96 60.45
N LYS A 102 43.22 12.79 59.96
CA LYS A 102 44.05 11.74 59.29
C LYS A 102 43.25 10.44 59.13
N ARG A 103 42.58 10.25 57.98
CA ARG A 103 41.93 8.96 57.63
C ARG A 103 42.71 8.24 56.54
N LYS A 104 43.26 7.05 56.87
CA LYS A 104 43.66 6.06 55.87
C LYS A 104 42.39 5.59 55.13
N LYS A 105 42.43 5.45 53.80
CA LYS A 105 41.26 5.05 53.01
C LYS A 105 40.89 3.59 53.29
N VAL A 106 39.70 3.36 53.86
CA VAL A 106 38.99 2.08 53.81
C VAL A 106 38.17 2.05 52.51
N LYS A 107 38.01 0.86 51.90
CA LYS A 107 37.22 0.70 50.67
C LYS A 107 35.73 0.89 50.95
N PRO A 108 34.97 1.66 50.13
CA PRO A 108 33.51 1.55 50.11
C PRO A 108 33.10 0.24 49.42
N VAL A 109 32.05 -0.38 49.95
CA VAL A 109 31.25 -1.41 49.26
C VAL A 109 30.19 -0.69 48.40
N ASP A 110 29.54 -1.41 47.49
CA ASP A 110 28.42 -0.96 46.65
C ASP A 110 28.65 0.23 45.69
N ALA A 111 29.52 -0.01 44.72
CA ALA A 111 29.45 0.61 43.39
C ALA A 111 28.74 -0.30 42.34
N GLY A 112 27.90 -1.24 42.81
CA GLY A 112 27.19 -2.21 41.96
C GLY A 112 25.81 -1.74 41.48
N LEU A 113 25.01 -1.17 42.38
CA LEU A 113 23.58 -0.91 42.19
C LEU A 113 23.23 0.25 41.23
N TYR A 114 24.21 1.01 40.76
CA TYR A 114 24.02 2.17 39.87
C TYR A 114 24.89 2.13 38.61
N LYS A 115 25.29 0.93 38.15
CA LYS A 115 25.87 0.80 36.80
C LYS A 115 24.76 0.90 35.73
N PRO A 116 24.96 1.68 34.65
CA PRO A 116 24.07 1.56 33.49
C PRO A 116 24.19 0.13 32.92
N PRO A 117 23.08 -0.47 32.43
CA PRO A 117 23.11 -1.85 31.94
C PRO A 117 24.18 -2.05 30.86
N THR A 118 25.01 -3.07 31.01
CA THR A 118 25.98 -3.45 29.98
C THR A 118 25.25 -3.91 28.72
N VAL A 119 25.90 -3.84 27.56
CA VAL A 119 25.31 -4.27 26.28
C VAL A 119 24.82 -5.73 26.32
N LYS A 120 25.41 -6.59 27.17
CA LYS A 120 24.91 -7.96 27.39
C LYS A 120 23.61 -7.98 28.19
N GLU A 121 23.53 -7.27 29.31
CA GLU A 121 22.31 -7.18 30.13
C GLU A 121 21.17 -6.50 29.36
N LEU A 122 21.48 -5.46 28.58
CA LEU A 122 20.52 -4.75 27.72
C LEU A 122 19.99 -5.65 26.60
N ASN A 123 20.84 -6.50 26.01
CA ASN A 123 20.39 -7.53 25.07
C ASN A 123 19.56 -8.62 25.77
N GLN A 124 19.98 -9.13 26.94
CA GLN A 124 19.23 -10.15 27.68
C GLN A 124 17.86 -9.68 28.16
N LEU A 125 17.75 -8.44 28.67
CA LEU A 125 16.47 -7.84 29.04
C LEU A 125 15.55 -7.73 27.82
N ARG A 126 16.07 -7.24 26.69
CA ARG A 126 15.33 -7.15 25.43
C ARG A 126 14.95 -8.52 24.87
N GLU A 127 15.81 -9.52 25.00
CA GLU A 127 15.51 -10.92 24.62
C GLU A 127 14.43 -11.51 25.54
N THR A 128 14.42 -11.17 26.83
CA THR A 128 13.42 -11.65 27.80
C THR A 128 12.07 -10.97 27.61
N GLU A 129 12.04 -9.67 27.33
CA GLU A 129 10.82 -8.95 26.94
C GLU A 129 10.25 -9.48 25.61
N ASN A 130 11.12 -9.81 24.66
CA ASN A 130 10.71 -10.40 23.38
C ASN A 130 10.49 -11.92 23.43
N LEU A 131 10.79 -12.64 24.52
CA LEU A 131 10.92 -14.10 24.51
C LEU A 131 9.62 -14.82 24.12
N PHE A 132 8.46 -14.31 24.57
CA PHE A 132 7.16 -14.88 24.25
C PHE A 132 6.79 -14.66 22.76
N HIS A 133 6.81 -13.41 22.30
CA HIS A 133 6.56 -13.07 20.89
C HIS A 133 7.56 -13.77 19.96
N SER A 134 8.86 -13.76 20.30
CA SER A 134 9.94 -14.36 19.51
C SER A 134 9.84 -15.88 19.40
N ASN A 135 9.42 -16.58 20.46
CA ASN A 135 9.18 -18.03 20.39
C ASN A 135 8.00 -18.38 19.49
N LEU A 136 6.86 -17.69 19.62
CA LEU A 136 5.71 -17.90 18.73
C LEU A 136 6.07 -17.56 17.27
N PHE A 137 6.71 -16.41 17.04
CA PHE A 137 7.15 -15.98 15.71
C PHE A 137 8.19 -16.93 15.10
N ARG A 138 9.05 -17.56 15.93
CA ARG A 138 10.00 -18.60 15.50
C ARG A 138 9.29 -19.89 15.07
N LEU A 139 8.27 -20.33 15.81
CA LEU A 139 7.47 -21.50 15.43
C LEU A 139 6.73 -21.23 14.10
N GLN A 140 6.09 -20.06 13.97
CA GLN A 140 5.42 -19.63 12.74
C GLN A 140 6.39 -19.52 11.55
N ILE A 141 7.62 -19.02 11.77
CA ILE A 141 8.70 -19.06 10.77
C ILE A 141 9.01 -20.50 10.34
N GLN A 142 9.19 -21.42 11.30
CA GLN A 142 9.55 -22.81 11.01
C GLN A 142 8.43 -23.55 10.24
N GLU A 143 7.17 -23.32 10.60
CA GLU A 143 6.00 -23.84 9.91
C GLU A 143 5.90 -23.31 8.48
N MET A 144 5.98 -21.99 8.29
CA MET A 144 5.94 -21.38 6.96
C MET A 144 7.14 -21.82 6.10
N LEU A 145 8.34 -21.96 6.67
CA LEU A 145 9.50 -22.47 5.94
C LEU A 145 9.35 -23.93 5.51
N LYS A 146 8.58 -24.77 6.23
CA LYS A 146 8.23 -26.12 5.75
C LYS A 146 7.35 -26.07 4.50
N GLU A 147 6.27 -25.28 4.52
CA GLU A 147 5.33 -25.16 3.39
C GLU A 147 5.91 -24.43 2.17
N VAL A 148 6.77 -23.44 2.39
CA VAL A 148 7.42 -22.67 1.31
C VAL A 148 8.59 -23.44 0.67
N ASN A 149 9.15 -24.46 1.32
CA ASN A 149 10.28 -25.22 0.79
C ASN A 149 9.90 -26.21 -0.33
N ILE A 150 10.86 -26.47 -1.22
CA ILE A 150 10.69 -27.45 -2.31
C ILE A 150 10.83 -28.87 -1.75
N ARG A 151 9.69 -29.57 -1.65
CA ARG A 151 9.56 -30.99 -1.27
C ARG A 151 10.51 -31.88 -2.10
N ALA A 152 11.22 -32.80 -1.44
CA ALA A 152 12.31 -33.60 -2.03
C ALA A 152 11.94 -34.31 -3.35
N LYS A 153 10.74 -34.90 -3.42
CA LYS A 153 10.17 -35.56 -4.61
C LYS A 153 10.30 -34.75 -5.91
N TYR A 154 10.10 -33.43 -5.84
CA TYR A 154 10.24 -32.56 -7.02
C TYR A 154 11.69 -32.25 -7.37
N ARG A 155 12.63 -32.31 -6.41
CA ARG A 155 14.06 -32.19 -6.68
C ARG A 155 14.56 -33.43 -7.45
N THR A 156 14.22 -34.63 -6.99
CA THR A 156 14.62 -35.89 -7.66
C THR A 156 14.08 -35.96 -9.09
N LEU A 157 12.78 -35.72 -9.28
CA LEU A 157 12.16 -35.67 -10.63
C LEU A 157 12.82 -34.61 -11.53
N PHE A 158 13.22 -33.47 -10.96
CA PHE A 158 13.92 -32.42 -11.68
C PHE A 158 15.35 -32.83 -12.08
N HIS A 159 16.10 -33.54 -11.23
CA HIS A 159 17.45 -33.99 -11.56
C HIS A 159 17.46 -34.94 -12.76
N CYS A 160 16.54 -35.92 -12.81
CA CYS A 160 16.40 -36.81 -13.98
C CYS A 160 16.07 -36.01 -15.25
N TRP A 161 15.07 -35.13 -15.20
CA TRP A 161 14.69 -34.28 -16.34
C TRP A 161 15.86 -33.38 -16.80
N MET A 162 16.65 -32.84 -15.87
CA MET A 162 17.81 -32.00 -16.16
C MET A 162 18.89 -32.78 -16.95
N GLU A 163 19.14 -34.04 -16.60
CA GLU A 163 20.09 -34.89 -17.34
C GLU A 163 19.61 -35.18 -18.75
N ASP A 164 18.34 -35.53 -18.93
CA ASP A 164 17.78 -35.81 -20.25
C ASP A 164 17.66 -34.55 -21.12
N PHE A 165 17.40 -33.39 -20.50
CA PHE A 165 17.45 -32.09 -21.16
C PHE A 165 18.88 -31.74 -21.64
N LYS A 166 19.92 -32.03 -20.82
CA LYS A 166 21.32 -31.87 -21.23
C LYS A 166 21.66 -32.78 -22.42
N LYS A 167 21.38 -34.08 -22.32
CA LYS A 167 21.55 -35.05 -23.43
C LYS A 167 20.83 -34.59 -24.70
N THR A 168 19.63 -34.02 -24.57
CA THR A 168 18.87 -33.47 -25.70
C THR A 168 19.61 -32.30 -26.34
N LEU A 169 20.09 -31.31 -25.57
CA LEU A 169 20.85 -30.17 -26.09
C LEU A 169 22.22 -30.58 -26.69
N GLU A 170 22.88 -31.58 -26.11
CA GLU A 170 24.14 -32.16 -26.61
C GLU A 170 23.94 -32.91 -27.93
N ASN A 171 22.76 -33.50 -28.16
CA ASN A 171 22.39 -34.20 -29.38
C ASN A 171 21.84 -33.30 -30.49
N ILE A 172 21.61 -32.01 -30.26
CA ILE A 172 21.21 -31.07 -31.33
C ILE A 172 22.32 -31.00 -32.40
N GLU A 173 21.92 -31.06 -33.67
CA GLU A 173 22.81 -30.91 -34.83
C GLU A 173 23.35 -29.47 -34.93
N GLU A 174 24.60 -29.32 -35.38
CA GLU A 174 25.14 -27.99 -35.68
C GLU A 174 24.65 -27.51 -37.05
N TYR A 175 24.34 -26.23 -37.14
CA TYR A 175 23.67 -25.65 -38.30
C TYR A 175 24.67 -24.89 -39.20
N GLU A 176 24.32 -24.73 -40.47
CA GLU A 176 25.17 -24.04 -41.44
C GLU A 176 25.24 -22.51 -41.19
N ASP A 177 26.07 -21.82 -41.98
CA ASP A 177 26.33 -20.40 -41.85
C ASP A 177 25.27 -19.58 -42.62
N TYR A 178 24.26 -19.07 -41.90
CA TYR A 178 23.19 -18.25 -42.48
C TYR A 178 23.51 -16.75 -42.38
N ASP A 179 23.01 -15.95 -43.33
CA ASP A 179 22.95 -14.49 -43.12
C ASP A 179 22.08 -14.19 -41.89
N ILE A 180 22.54 -13.27 -41.03
CA ILE A 180 21.86 -12.90 -39.78
C ILE A 180 20.45 -12.30 -39.99
N MET A 181 20.08 -11.95 -41.23
CA MET A 181 18.76 -11.49 -41.65
C MET A 181 17.89 -12.57 -42.31
N ASP A 182 18.40 -13.77 -42.61
CA ASP A 182 17.55 -14.85 -43.15
C ASP A 182 16.57 -15.38 -42.08
N ARG A 183 15.32 -15.60 -42.51
CA ARG A 183 14.18 -16.05 -41.69
C ARG A 183 13.46 -17.24 -42.32
N ASN A 184 14.03 -17.87 -43.35
CA ASN A 184 13.40 -19.02 -44.02
C ASN A 184 13.34 -20.25 -43.11
N TRP A 185 14.46 -20.64 -42.50
CA TRP A 185 14.51 -21.76 -41.54
C TRP A 185 13.54 -21.61 -40.36
N LEU A 186 13.31 -20.38 -39.87
CA LEU A 186 12.31 -20.12 -38.82
C LEU A 186 10.88 -20.50 -39.23
N LYS A 187 10.56 -20.55 -40.53
CA LYS A 187 9.24 -20.98 -41.03
C LYS A 187 9.05 -22.48 -40.90
N GLU A 188 10.11 -23.26 -41.06
CA GLU A 188 10.10 -24.73 -41.02
C GLU A 188 9.66 -25.22 -39.63
N PHE A 189 10.18 -24.60 -38.57
CA PHE A 189 9.77 -24.84 -37.18
C PHE A 189 8.49 -24.10 -36.74
N ASN A 190 7.82 -23.36 -37.66
CA ASN A 190 6.67 -22.49 -37.37
C ASN A 190 6.95 -21.44 -36.27
N LEU A 191 8.13 -20.81 -36.31
CA LEU A 191 8.62 -19.85 -35.32
C LEU A 191 8.55 -18.39 -35.78
N LYS A 192 8.62 -17.49 -34.80
CA LYS A 192 9.03 -16.09 -34.96
C LYS A 192 10.22 -15.79 -34.05
N ILE A 193 11.09 -14.87 -34.47
CA ILE A 193 12.20 -14.43 -33.64
C ILE A 193 11.66 -13.69 -32.39
N PRO A 194 12.12 -14.01 -31.17
CA PRO A 194 11.50 -13.51 -29.95
C PRO A 194 11.95 -12.09 -29.54
N ILE A 195 12.18 -11.18 -30.50
CA ILE A 195 12.42 -9.74 -30.23
C ILE A 195 11.40 -8.84 -30.97
N PRO A 196 10.85 -7.79 -30.32
CA PRO A 196 9.78 -6.97 -30.92
C PRO A 196 10.27 -6.00 -32.00
N TYR A 197 11.57 -5.67 -32.01
CA TYR A 197 12.20 -4.88 -33.06
C TYR A 197 13.32 -5.68 -33.72
N LEU A 198 13.23 -5.80 -35.05
CA LEU A 198 14.25 -6.38 -35.92
C LEU A 198 15.01 -5.23 -36.59
N PRO A 199 16.22 -4.87 -36.12
CA PRO A 199 17.04 -3.90 -36.83
C PRO A 199 17.64 -4.51 -38.10
N GLN A 200 18.01 -3.64 -39.05
CA GLN A 200 18.81 -4.04 -40.21
C GLN A 200 20.30 -4.11 -39.80
N ILE A 201 20.85 -5.32 -39.82
CA ILE A 201 22.25 -5.61 -39.45
C ILE A 201 22.88 -6.58 -40.45
N MET A 202 24.21 -6.58 -40.53
CA MET A 202 25.00 -7.48 -41.39
C MET A 202 25.87 -8.40 -40.52
N GLY A 203 25.97 -9.67 -40.88
CA GLY A 203 26.78 -10.68 -40.19
C GLY A 203 26.28 -12.09 -40.48
N VAL A 204 26.99 -13.10 -39.98
CA VAL A 204 26.59 -14.51 -40.08
C VAL A 204 25.98 -14.97 -38.75
N PHE A 205 24.94 -15.80 -38.80
CA PHE A 205 24.43 -16.57 -37.67
C PHE A 205 24.71 -18.06 -37.91
N LYS A 206 25.29 -18.72 -36.91
CA LYS A 206 25.52 -20.16 -36.88
C LYS A 206 25.10 -20.72 -35.52
N PHE A 207 24.40 -21.85 -35.51
CA PHE A 207 24.17 -22.61 -34.29
C PHE A 207 25.29 -23.64 -34.10
N ILE A 208 25.95 -23.57 -32.94
CA ILE A 208 26.99 -24.50 -32.45
C ILE A 208 26.51 -24.98 -31.07
N LYS A 209 26.76 -26.24 -30.70
CA LYS A 209 26.29 -26.84 -29.43
C LYS A 209 26.70 -26.00 -28.19
N PRO A 210 25.86 -25.86 -27.16
CA PRO A 210 26.18 -25.04 -25.98
C PRO A 210 27.50 -25.44 -25.30
N THR A 211 28.28 -24.47 -24.84
CA THR A 211 29.53 -24.72 -24.10
C THR A 211 29.28 -25.21 -22.68
N SER A 212 28.21 -24.73 -22.04
CA SER A 212 27.77 -25.24 -20.74
C SER A 212 26.27 -25.07 -20.53
N VAL A 213 25.69 -25.98 -19.74
CA VAL A 213 24.28 -25.97 -19.33
C VAL A 213 24.23 -26.17 -17.81
N SER A 214 23.78 -25.14 -17.10
CA SER A 214 23.82 -25.05 -15.63
C SER A 214 22.51 -24.51 -15.05
N VAL A 215 22.19 -24.89 -13.82
CA VAL A 215 21.01 -24.39 -13.09
C VAL A 215 21.47 -23.23 -12.21
N VAL A 216 20.79 -22.09 -12.34
CA VAL A 216 21.17 -20.82 -11.70
C VAL A 216 20.00 -20.27 -10.89
N GLY A 217 20.09 -18.99 -10.49
CA GLY A 217 18.96 -18.26 -9.94
C GLY A 217 18.56 -18.77 -8.55
N SER A 218 17.26 -18.67 -8.24
CA SER A 218 16.78 -19.00 -6.89
C SER A 218 16.88 -20.49 -6.57
N PHE A 219 16.80 -21.37 -7.56
CA PHE A 219 16.89 -22.82 -7.35
C PHE A 219 18.33 -23.27 -7.09
N GLY A 220 19.29 -22.86 -7.93
CA GLY A 220 20.72 -23.17 -7.73
C GLY A 220 21.27 -22.64 -6.40
N ALA A 221 20.77 -21.48 -5.94
CA ALA A 221 21.11 -20.91 -4.63
C ALA A 221 20.43 -21.62 -3.43
N GLY A 222 19.58 -22.63 -3.64
CA GLY A 222 18.80 -23.28 -2.57
C GLY A 222 17.78 -22.35 -1.88
N CYS A 223 17.36 -21.27 -2.55
CA CYS A 223 16.55 -20.18 -2.00
C CYS A 223 15.29 -19.93 -2.85
N CYS A 224 14.65 -20.99 -3.35
CA CYS A 224 13.46 -20.91 -4.23
C CYS A 224 12.17 -21.18 -3.46
N LEU A 225 11.11 -20.43 -3.80
CA LEU A 225 9.79 -20.55 -3.18
C LEU A 225 8.93 -21.60 -3.89
N GLY A 226 8.35 -22.52 -3.14
CA GLY A 226 7.19 -23.31 -3.55
C GLY A 226 5.86 -22.54 -3.42
N PRO A 227 4.71 -23.18 -3.71
CA PRO A 227 4.59 -24.48 -4.38
C PRO A 227 4.74 -24.39 -5.91
N ASN A 228 4.62 -23.19 -6.50
CA ASN A 228 4.74 -22.94 -7.93
C ASN A 228 6.19 -22.54 -8.26
N ILE A 229 6.99 -23.53 -8.59
CA ILE A 229 8.45 -23.44 -8.67
C ILE A 229 8.85 -22.91 -10.06
N LYS A 230 9.72 -21.89 -10.08
CA LYS A 230 10.45 -21.47 -11.29
C LYS A 230 11.93 -21.85 -11.16
N ILE A 231 12.48 -22.47 -12.19
CA ILE A 231 13.89 -22.90 -12.23
C ILE A 231 14.57 -22.20 -13.41
N ASP A 232 15.59 -21.41 -13.12
CA ASP A 232 16.38 -20.70 -14.12
C ASP A 232 17.51 -21.61 -14.64
N PHE A 233 17.52 -21.89 -15.95
CA PHE A 233 18.64 -22.53 -16.64
C PHE A 233 19.49 -21.47 -17.32
N ARG A 234 20.80 -21.57 -17.16
CA ARG A 234 21.80 -20.87 -17.95
C ARG A 234 22.33 -21.82 -19.02
N VAL A 235 22.08 -21.47 -20.28
CA VAL A 235 22.72 -22.07 -21.45
C VAL A 235 23.75 -21.08 -21.99
N GLU A 236 24.98 -21.54 -22.16
CA GLU A 236 26.11 -20.72 -22.57
C GLU A 236 26.42 -20.95 -24.07
N MET A 237 26.25 -19.91 -24.88
CA MET A 237 26.54 -19.95 -26.31
C MET A 237 28.06 -20.01 -26.56
N PRO A 238 28.59 -20.81 -27.49
CA PRO A 238 30.03 -20.83 -27.76
C PRO A 238 30.60 -19.47 -28.16
N GLN A 239 31.85 -19.20 -27.75
CA GLN A 239 32.58 -17.98 -28.15
C GLN A 239 32.67 -17.82 -29.68
N ILE A 240 32.74 -18.93 -30.41
CA ILE A 240 32.80 -18.99 -31.89
C ILE A 240 31.55 -18.37 -32.54
N CYS A 241 30.40 -18.34 -31.86
CA CYS A 241 29.19 -17.69 -32.38
C CYS A 241 29.29 -16.15 -32.45
N PHE A 242 30.29 -15.53 -31.81
CA PHE A 242 30.39 -14.07 -31.63
C PHE A 242 31.59 -13.44 -32.34
N ASP A 243 31.32 -12.44 -33.17
CA ASP A 243 32.33 -11.58 -33.77
C ASP A 243 32.80 -10.53 -32.76
N VAL A 244 34.07 -10.09 -32.88
CA VAL A 244 34.71 -9.09 -31.98
C VAL A 244 33.91 -7.78 -31.86
N LYS A 245 33.03 -7.46 -32.81
CA LYS A 245 32.19 -6.24 -32.85
C LYS A 245 30.70 -6.48 -32.59
N ASP A 246 30.27 -7.67 -32.20
CA ASP A 246 28.83 -7.99 -31.98
C ASP A 246 28.20 -7.30 -30.76
N TYR A 247 29.02 -6.71 -29.88
CA TYR A 247 28.52 -5.84 -28.82
C TYR A 247 27.82 -4.57 -29.37
N LEU A 248 28.08 -4.18 -30.63
CA LEU A 248 27.47 -3.03 -31.28
C LEU A 248 26.08 -3.32 -31.84
N ASN A 249 25.22 -2.31 -31.83
CA ASN A 249 24.04 -2.23 -32.70
C ASN A 249 23.15 -3.49 -32.67
N HIS A 250 22.84 -4.01 -31.47
CA HIS A 250 21.98 -5.17 -31.21
C HIS A 250 22.43 -6.52 -31.80
N LYS A 251 23.59 -6.62 -32.45
CA LYS A 251 24.02 -7.88 -33.08
C LYS A 251 24.03 -9.04 -32.08
N TYR A 252 24.59 -8.81 -30.88
CA TYR A 252 24.55 -9.73 -29.75
C TYR A 252 23.12 -10.19 -29.43
N HIS A 253 22.18 -9.25 -29.26
CA HIS A 253 20.79 -9.56 -28.91
C HIS A 253 20.06 -10.33 -30.01
N VAL A 254 20.33 -10.04 -31.28
CA VAL A 254 19.76 -10.77 -32.43
C VAL A 254 20.35 -12.18 -32.53
N LYS A 255 21.68 -12.35 -32.46
CA LYS A 255 22.32 -13.68 -32.44
C LYS A 255 21.79 -14.53 -31.27
N ARG A 256 21.64 -13.94 -30.09
CA ARG A 256 21.06 -14.59 -28.90
C ARG A 256 19.59 -14.95 -29.12
N ALA A 257 18.77 -14.08 -29.71
CA ALA A 257 17.36 -14.37 -29.99
C ALA A 257 17.17 -15.47 -31.06
N LEU A 258 18.04 -15.52 -32.08
CA LEU A 258 18.05 -16.59 -33.09
C LEU A 258 18.47 -17.93 -32.47
N TYR A 259 19.52 -17.95 -31.64
CA TYR A 259 19.96 -19.16 -30.93
C TYR A 259 18.87 -19.72 -29.99
N LEU A 260 18.12 -18.83 -29.31
CA LEU A 260 16.98 -19.23 -28.47
C LEU A 260 15.83 -19.81 -29.30
N ALA A 261 15.55 -19.23 -30.47
CA ALA A 261 14.56 -19.74 -31.40
C ALA A 261 14.95 -21.12 -31.96
N TYR A 262 16.23 -21.33 -32.30
CA TYR A 262 16.73 -22.63 -32.77
C TYR A 262 16.56 -23.73 -31.71
N ILE A 263 16.94 -23.44 -30.45
CA ILE A 263 16.70 -24.34 -29.32
C ILE A 263 15.20 -24.60 -29.12
N ALA A 264 14.35 -23.58 -29.20
CA ALA A 264 12.90 -23.77 -29.09
C ALA A 264 12.35 -24.70 -30.19
N GLY A 265 12.79 -24.51 -31.44
CA GLY A 265 12.41 -25.37 -32.58
C GLY A 265 12.78 -26.83 -32.35
N LYS A 266 14.02 -27.12 -31.95
CA LYS A 266 14.47 -28.49 -31.68
C LYS A 266 13.89 -29.10 -30.39
N LEU A 267 13.47 -28.29 -29.42
CA LEU A 267 12.70 -28.78 -28.26
C LEU A 267 11.23 -29.07 -28.60
N GLN A 268 10.66 -28.58 -29.71
CA GLN A 268 9.31 -28.99 -30.16
C GLN A 268 9.29 -30.44 -30.68
N GLU A 269 10.44 -30.96 -31.11
CA GLU A 269 10.63 -32.36 -31.52
C GLU A 269 10.83 -33.31 -30.32
N SER A 270 10.99 -32.78 -29.09
CA SER A 270 11.38 -33.55 -27.90
C SER A 270 10.19 -33.95 -27.01
N GLU A 271 10.15 -35.23 -26.62
CA GLU A 271 9.17 -35.74 -25.67
C GLU A 271 9.31 -35.21 -24.23
N LEU A 272 10.37 -34.49 -23.89
CA LEU A 272 10.59 -33.96 -22.52
C LEU A 272 9.63 -32.80 -22.16
N VAL A 273 8.90 -32.28 -23.14
CA VAL A 273 8.19 -31.01 -23.11
C VAL A 273 6.69 -31.22 -23.30
N GLU A 274 5.87 -30.51 -22.53
CA GLU A 274 4.41 -30.48 -22.67
C GLU A 274 3.93 -29.18 -23.34
N GLU A 275 4.55 -28.05 -22.99
CA GLU A 275 4.21 -26.73 -23.50
C GLU A 275 5.45 -25.84 -23.51
N MET A 276 5.54 -24.95 -24.51
CA MET A 276 6.55 -23.89 -24.57
C MET A 276 5.95 -22.57 -25.01
N GLN A 277 6.38 -21.50 -24.33
CA GLN A 277 6.05 -20.12 -24.64
C GLN A 277 7.33 -19.27 -24.55
N PHE A 278 7.41 -18.19 -25.31
CA PHE A 278 8.42 -17.16 -25.06
C PHE A 278 7.90 -16.19 -23.99
N SER A 279 8.79 -15.71 -23.13
CA SER A 279 8.52 -14.61 -22.20
C SER A 279 9.76 -13.72 -22.04
N GLN A 280 9.69 -12.66 -21.22
CA GLN A 280 10.76 -11.66 -21.06
C GLN A 280 11.37 -11.69 -19.65
N SER A 281 12.69 -11.79 -19.56
CA SER A 281 13.40 -11.68 -18.29
C SER A 281 13.24 -10.27 -17.71
N CYS A 282 12.58 -10.16 -16.56
CA CYS A 282 12.25 -8.90 -15.86
C CYS A 282 11.63 -7.83 -16.79
N GLY A 283 10.70 -8.23 -17.67
CA GLY A 283 10.00 -7.35 -18.61
C GLY A 283 10.89 -6.66 -19.66
N ASN A 284 12.13 -7.12 -19.88
CA ASN A 284 13.04 -6.49 -20.84
C ASN A 284 12.83 -7.05 -22.26
N PRO A 285 12.41 -6.25 -23.26
CA PRO A 285 12.12 -6.72 -24.62
C PRO A 285 13.35 -7.25 -25.39
N LEU A 286 14.56 -6.87 -24.99
CA LEU A 286 15.81 -7.38 -25.57
C LEU A 286 16.29 -8.68 -24.90
N LYS A 287 15.56 -9.14 -23.88
CA LYS A 287 15.85 -10.36 -23.09
C LYS A 287 14.69 -11.36 -23.12
N PRO A 288 14.30 -11.87 -24.31
CA PRO A 288 13.50 -13.09 -24.35
C PRO A 288 14.20 -14.25 -23.65
N VAL A 289 13.36 -15.09 -23.04
CA VAL A 289 13.65 -16.39 -22.44
C VAL A 289 12.60 -17.39 -22.94
N LEU A 290 12.93 -18.67 -22.94
CA LEU A 290 11.99 -19.74 -23.27
C LEU A 290 11.43 -20.33 -21.97
N GLU A 291 10.11 -20.23 -21.81
CA GLU A 291 9.38 -20.77 -20.67
C GLU A 291 8.83 -22.16 -21.05
N VAL A 292 9.44 -23.19 -20.46
CA VAL A 292 9.22 -24.61 -20.75
C VAL A 292 8.44 -25.26 -19.61
N LYS A 293 7.39 -26.00 -19.96
CA LYS A 293 6.64 -26.88 -19.06
C LYS A 293 7.07 -28.33 -19.30
N PRO A 294 7.75 -29.00 -18.33
CA PRO A 294 8.11 -30.40 -18.44
C PRO A 294 6.89 -31.33 -18.55
N LYS A 295 7.00 -32.42 -19.32
CA LYS A 295 5.92 -33.42 -19.45
C LYS A 295 5.67 -34.17 -18.13
N GLY A 296 4.39 -34.41 -17.81
CA GLY A 296 3.98 -35.32 -16.73
C GLY A 296 4.04 -34.73 -15.31
N LYS A 297 4.38 -35.56 -14.31
CA LYS A 297 4.22 -35.21 -12.88
C LYS A 297 5.05 -33.99 -12.42
N LEU A 298 6.11 -33.62 -13.16
CA LEU A 298 6.95 -32.45 -12.88
C LEU A 298 6.26 -31.13 -13.31
N GLY A 299 5.69 -31.08 -14.52
CA GLY A 299 5.01 -29.90 -15.08
C GLY A 299 3.74 -29.46 -14.34
N LYS A 300 3.22 -30.27 -13.42
CA LYS A 300 2.11 -29.89 -12.51
C LYS A 300 2.49 -28.78 -11.52
N ARG A 301 3.79 -28.56 -11.22
CA ARG A 301 4.26 -27.54 -10.25
C ARG A 301 5.56 -26.82 -10.63
N VAL A 302 6.32 -27.34 -11.60
CA VAL A 302 7.62 -26.77 -12.01
C VAL A 302 7.52 -26.16 -13.40
N ILE A 303 8.00 -24.92 -13.54
CA ILE A 303 8.20 -24.22 -14.80
C ILE A 303 9.70 -23.92 -14.93
N ILE A 304 10.24 -24.11 -16.14
CA ILE A 304 11.68 -23.96 -16.42
C ILE A 304 11.88 -22.76 -17.35
N LEU A 305 12.82 -21.88 -16.99
CA LEU A 305 13.15 -20.67 -17.74
C LEU A 305 14.54 -20.82 -18.34
N VAL A 306 14.63 -20.98 -19.66
CA VAL A 306 15.91 -21.09 -20.36
C VAL A 306 16.41 -19.68 -20.72
N HIS A 307 17.46 -19.25 -20.01
CA HIS A 307 18.19 -18.02 -20.26
C HIS A 307 19.46 -18.34 -21.07
N LEU A 308 19.71 -17.57 -22.13
CA LEU A 308 20.97 -17.65 -22.86
C LEU A 308 21.96 -16.60 -22.36
N THR A 309 23.23 -17.00 -22.27
CA THR A 309 24.36 -16.12 -21.94
C THR A 309 25.54 -16.35 -22.86
N SER A 310 26.47 -15.39 -22.87
CA SER A 310 27.81 -15.56 -23.44
C SER A 310 28.81 -16.03 -22.36
N PRO A 311 29.93 -16.66 -22.77
CA PRO A 311 31.06 -16.98 -21.90
C PRO A 311 31.72 -15.73 -21.35
N ALA A 312 32.40 -15.87 -20.20
CA ALA A 312 33.26 -14.83 -19.68
C ALA A 312 34.39 -14.50 -20.69
N GLY A 313 34.70 -13.21 -20.86
CA GLY A 313 35.85 -12.76 -21.65
C GLY A 313 35.64 -12.60 -23.17
N VAL A 314 34.51 -13.03 -23.75
CA VAL A 314 34.21 -12.82 -25.19
C VAL A 314 34.31 -11.35 -25.59
N PHE A 315 33.87 -10.45 -24.69
CA PHE A 315 34.04 -9.01 -24.81
C PHE A 315 34.74 -8.45 -23.56
N LYS A 316 35.63 -7.45 -23.75
CA LYS A 316 36.29 -6.76 -22.64
C LYS A 316 35.28 -5.90 -21.87
N LEU A 317 35.09 -6.14 -20.58
CA LEU A 317 34.08 -5.46 -19.73
C LEU A 317 34.16 -3.92 -19.82
N SER A 318 35.36 -3.35 -19.95
CA SER A 318 35.58 -1.91 -20.10
C SER A 318 34.95 -1.27 -21.36
N ARG A 319 34.52 -2.06 -22.36
CA ARG A 319 33.72 -1.57 -23.49
C ARG A 319 32.29 -1.22 -23.10
N PHE A 320 31.81 -1.69 -21.96
CA PHE A 320 30.45 -1.47 -21.45
C PHE A 320 30.39 -0.56 -20.23
N SER A 321 31.47 0.18 -19.93
CA SER A 321 31.43 1.28 -18.96
C SER A 321 30.22 2.19 -19.25
N PRO A 322 29.53 2.75 -18.23
CA PRO A 322 28.34 3.60 -18.42
C PRO A 322 28.55 4.72 -19.47
N GLU A 323 29.75 5.31 -19.50
CA GLU A 323 30.17 6.37 -20.42
C GLU A 323 30.27 5.95 -21.91
N LYS A 324 30.27 4.65 -22.24
CA LYS A 324 30.57 4.20 -23.62
C LYS A 324 29.31 4.03 -24.47
N ASN A 325 29.35 4.60 -25.67
CA ASN A 325 28.37 4.33 -26.71
C ASN A 325 28.63 2.97 -27.37
N ASN A 326 27.61 2.11 -27.42
CA ASN A 326 27.60 0.88 -28.21
C ASN A 326 26.40 0.76 -29.18
N VAL A 327 25.52 1.77 -29.21
CA VAL A 327 24.48 1.94 -30.24
C VAL A 327 24.79 3.21 -31.04
N ARG A 328 25.25 3.07 -32.28
CA ARG A 328 25.73 4.22 -33.08
C ARG A 328 24.55 5.07 -33.60
N PRO A 329 24.55 6.41 -33.40
CA PRO A 329 23.44 7.29 -33.81
C PRO A 329 23.01 7.12 -35.27
N ASN A 330 23.97 7.10 -36.20
CA ASN A 330 23.75 6.88 -37.63
C ASN A 330 22.87 5.66 -37.95
N TRP A 331 23.13 4.56 -37.25
CA TRP A 331 22.45 3.28 -37.49
C TRP A 331 21.03 3.29 -36.89
N TYR A 332 20.88 3.89 -35.71
CA TYR A 332 19.60 3.93 -35.01
C TYR A 332 18.62 4.95 -35.62
N PHE A 333 19.09 6.17 -35.89
CA PHE A 333 18.29 7.25 -36.48
C PHE A 333 18.28 7.25 -38.02
N LYS A 334 19.08 6.38 -38.67
CA LYS A 334 19.27 6.29 -40.13
C LYS A 334 19.79 7.59 -40.76
N GLU A 335 20.79 8.18 -40.10
CA GLU A 335 21.42 9.45 -40.49
C GLU A 335 22.78 9.26 -41.19
N ASN A 336 23.05 10.09 -42.19
CA ASN A 336 24.23 9.97 -43.06
C ASN A 336 25.49 10.65 -42.52
N GLU A 337 25.36 11.59 -41.57
CA GLU A 337 26.47 12.40 -41.06
C GLU A 337 27.32 11.65 -40.03
N ARG A 338 28.63 11.48 -40.27
CA ARG A 338 29.51 10.75 -39.36
C ARG A 338 29.76 11.52 -38.07
N VAL A 339 29.29 10.98 -36.95
CA VAL A 339 29.54 11.49 -35.60
C VAL A 339 30.91 11.00 -35.09
N GLU A 340 31.74 11.90 -34.57
CA GLU A 340 33.08 11.57 -34.06
C GLU A 340 33.00 10.80 -32.72
N GLU A 341 33.93 9.88 -32.43
CA GLU A 341 33.80 8.97 -31.28
C GLU A 341 33.76 9.68 -29.92
N GLU A 342 34.41 10.84 -29.79
CA GLU A 342 34.39 11.66 -28.56
C GLU A 342 33.05 12.40 -28.35
N SER A 343 32.26 12.58 -29.42
CA SER A 343 30.94 13.21 -29.39
C SER A 343 29.78 12.21 -29.25
N LEU A 344 30.07 10.91 -29.19
CA LEU A 344 29.04 9.86 -29.08
C LEU A 344 28.39 9.81 -27.70
N SER A 345 27.08 10.06 -27.64
CA SER A 345 26.31 9.96 -26.40
C SER A 345 26.37 8.55 -25.78
N PRO A 346 26.58 8.42 -24.45
CA PRO A 346 26.68 7.14 -23.75
C PRO A 346 25.41 6.29 -23.86
N THR A 347 25.56 4.95 -23.78
CA THR A 347 24.43 4.00 -23.80
C THR A 347 24.45 3.04 -22.60
N PRO A 348 24.27 3.53 -21.37
CA PRO A 348 24.43 2.77 -20.13
C PRO A 348 23.41 1.63 -19.92
N HIS A 349 22.13 1.80 -20.28
CA HIS A 349 21.11 0.75 -20.15
C HIS A 349 21.32 -0.37 -21.18
N TYR A 350 21.64 -0.04 -22.43
CA TYR A 350 22.03 -1.01 -23.45
C TYR A 350 23.29 -1.78 -23.03
N ASN A 351 24.32 -1.08 -22.51
CA ASN A 351 25.55 -1.69 -22.01
C ASN A 351 25.29 -2.66 -20.86
N CYS A 352 24.50 -2.25 -19.86
CA CYS A 352 24.11 -3.11 -18.76
C CYS A 352 23.28 -4.32 -19.21
N SER A 353 22.53 -4.22 -20.33
CA SER A 353 21.82 -5.36 -20.89
C SER A 353 22.76 -6.46 -21.39
N ILE A 354 23.94 -6.14 -21.94
CA ILE A 354 24.93 -7.16 -22.36
C ILE A 354 25.76 -7.63 -21.16
N LEU A 355 26.23 -6.69 -20.32
CA LEU A 355 27.02 -7.01 -19.11
C LEU A 355 26.36 -8.06 -18.22
N LYS A 356 25.04 -7.99 -18.02
CA LYS A 356 24.30 -8.92 -17.14
C LYS A 356 24.41 -10.39 -17.57
N ASP A 357 24.74 -10.70 -18.83
CA ASP A 357 25.04 -12.06 -19.25
C ASP A 357 26.53 -12.41 -19.00
N LEU A 358 27.43 -11.48 -19.36
CA LEU A 358 28.89 -11.64 -19.24
C LEU A 358 29.38 -11.82 -17.81
N VAL A 359 28.72 -11.17 -16.84
CA VAL A 359 29.08 -11.25 -15.42
C VAL A 359 28.23 -12.26 -14.63
N LEU A 360 27.29 -12.97 -15.29
CA LEU A 360 26.36 -13.85 -14.58
C LEU A 360 27.10 -14.96 -13.81
N ALA A 361 28.04 -15.65 -14.45
CA ALA A 361 28.82 -16.74 -13.84
C ALA A 361 29.45 -16.30 -12.51
N ALA A 362 30.34 -15.29 -12.54
CA ALA A 362 31.04 -14.81 -11.34
C ALA A 362 30.10 -14.36 -10.20
N ASN A 363 28.91 -13.83 -10.52
CA ASN A 363 27.92 -13.43 -9.52
C ASN A 363 27.08 -14.60 -8.98
N GLU A 364 26.83 -15.64 -9.79
CA GLU A 364 26.25 -16.90 -9.32
C GLU A 364 27.25 -17.67 -8.45
N ASP A 365 28.52 -17.80 -8.88
CA ASP A 365 29.60 -18.47 -8.16
C ASP A 365 29.85 -17.83 -6.79
N TYR A 366 29.91 -16.50 -6.72
CA TYR A 366 30.02 -15.78 -5.44
C TYR A 366 28.84 -16.10 -4.50
N ARG A 367 27.63 -16.22 -5.05
CA ARG A 367 26.43 -16.50 -4.28
C ARG A 367 26.35 -17.94 -3.79
N THR A 368 26.63 -18.93 -4.65
CA THR A 368 26.55 -20.35 -4.29
C THR A 368 27.58 -20.68 -3.20
N ASN A 369 28.84 -20.30 -3.40
CA ASN A 369 29.93 -20.53 -2.45
C ASN A 369 29.64 -20.00 -1.03
N ILE A 370 29.00 -18.82 -0.92
CA ILE A 370 28.60 -18.28 0.39
C ILE A 370 27.36 -19.00 0.94
N LEU A 371 26.29 -19.15 0.14
CA LEU A 371 25.02 -19.67 0.65
C LEU A 371 25.07 -21.17 0.97
N GLU A 372 25.91 -21.95 0.29
CA GLU A 372 26.09 -23.38 0.54
C GLU A 372 26.24 -23.66 2.03
N ASN A 373 27.23 -23.01 2.66
CA ASN A 373 27.63 -23.18 4.05
C ASN A 373 26.77 -22.37 5.07
N ASN A 374 25.72 -21.66 4.65
CA ASN A 374 25.00 -20.68 5.48
C ASN A 374 23.47 -20.90 5.49
N PRO A 375 22.95 -21.94 6.18
CA PRO A 375 21.51 -22.29 6.15
C PRO A 375 20.60 -21.20 6.74
N ASN A 376 20.92 -20.62 7.90
CA ASN A 376 20.13 -19.52 8.49
C ASN A 376 20.00 -18.30 7.55
N LEU A 377 21.00 -18.09 6.69
CA LEU A 377 21.03 -17.02 5.70
C LEU A 377 20.11 -17.33 4.53
N LYS A 378 20.09 -18.58 4.03
CA LYS A 378 19.11 -19.07 3.04
C LYS A 378 17.68 -18.88 3.56
N ASP A 379 17.40 -19.29 4.81
CA ASP A 379 16.09 -19.12 5.43
C ASP A 379 15.70 -17.66 5.60
N GLY A 380 16.61 -16.79 6.05
CA GLY A 380 16.38 -15.34 6.10
C GLY A 380 16.05 -14.73 4.73
N ILE A 381 16.72 -15.22 3.67
CA ILE A 381 16.43 -14.83 2.28
C ILE A 381 15.06 -15.36 1.82
N LEU A 382 14.65 -16.56 2.22
CA LEU A 382 13.31 -17.09 1.95
C LEU A 382 12.22 -16.21 2.59
N LEU A 383 12.37 -15.84 3.88
CA LEU A 383 11.45 -14.90 4.56
C LEU A 383 11.32 -13.57 3.80
N LEU A 384 12.45 -12.97 3.43
CA LEU A 384 12.49 -11.71 2.68
C LEU A 384 11.85 -11.82 1.29
N LYS A 385 11.97 -12.97 0.60
CA LYS A 385 11.32 -13.23 -0.69
C LYS A 385 9.81 -13.45 -0.56
N VAL A 386 9.33 -14.12 0.50
CA VAL A 386 7.88 -14.23 0.79
C VAL A 386 7.29 -12.83 0.98
N TRP A 387 7.94 -12.00 1.82
CA TRP A 387 7.52 -10.62 2.06
C TRP A 387 7.49 -9.75 0.80
N LEU A 388 8.55 -9.77 -0.03
CA LEU A 388 8.57 -9.04 -1.33
C LEU A 388 7.37 -9.41 -2.21
N LYS A 389 7.05 -10.70 -2.30
CA LYS A 389 5.95 -11.23 -3.10
C LYS A 389 4.58 -10.83 -2.53
N GLN A 390 4.42 -10.81 -1.20
CA GLN A 390 3.19 -10.34 -0.56
C GLN A 390 2.93 -8.83 -0.75
N ARG A 391 4.00 -8.03 -0.94
CA ARG A 391 3.91 -6.59 -1.24
C ARG A 391 3.97 -6.26 -2.73
N GLY A 392 4.15 -7.26 -3.60
CA GLY A 392 4.23 -7.12 -5.06
C GLY A 392 5.51 -6.44 -5.59
N LEU A 393 6.53 -6.29 -4.75
CA LEU A 393 7.75 -5.53 -5.04
C LEU A 393 8.71 -6.23 -6.03
N ASP A 394 8.51 -7.52 -6.28
CA ASP A 394 9.28 -8.35 -7.21
C ASP A 394 8.70 -8.41 -8.63
N GLN A 395 7.65 -7.65 -8.94
CA GLN A 395 6.91 -7.70 -10.21
C GLN A 395 7.19 -6.49 -11.14
N GLY A 396 7.19 -6.75 -12.46
CA GLY A 396 7.34 -5.73 -13.51
C GLY A 396 8.78 -5.38 -13.89
N TYR A 397 8.94 -4.52 -14.90
CA TYR A 397 10.26 -4.02 -15.32
C TYR A 397 10.89 -3.12 -14.24
N GLY A 398 12.16 -3.36 -13.91
CA GLY A 398 12.91 -2.56 -12.92
C GLY A 398 12.62 -2.89 -11.45
N CYS A 399 11.89 -3.97 -11.17
CA CYS A 399 11.45 -4.37 -9.84
C CYS A 399 12.59 -4.67 -8.84
N PHE A 400 12.27 -4.67 -7.54
CA PHE A 400 13.18 -5.12 -6.49
C PHE A 400 13.10 -6.64 -6.35
N SER A 401 13.68 -7.32 -7.33
CA SER A 401 13.59 -8.78 -7.44
C SER A 401 14.24 -9.51 -6.26
N GLY A 402 13.78 -10.75 -6.02
CA GLY A 402 14.41 -11.66 -5.05
C GLY A 402 15.89 -11.97 -5.32
N TYR A 403 16.42 -11.65 -6.52
CA TYR A 403 17.85 -11.67 -6.81
C TYR A 403 18.56 -10.50 -6.10
N ILE A 404 18.05 -9.27 -6.27
CA ILE A 404 18.64 -8.05 -5.69
C ILE A 404 18.62 -8.13 -4.16
N MET A 405 17.52 -8.61 -3.57
CA MET A 405 17.42 -8.86 -2.13
C MET A 405 18.47 -9.87 -1.64
N CYS A 406 18.66 -10.96 -2.37
CA CYS A 406 19.66 -11.97 -2.05
C CYS A 406 21.09 -11.40 -2.07
N MET A 407 21.46 -10.69 -3.15
CA MET A 407 22.78 -10.04 -3.25
C MET A 407 22.97 -8.95 -2.19
N TYR A 408 21.90 -8.27 -1.75
CA TYR A 408 21.98 -7.31 -0.65
C TYR A 408 22.25 -7.99 0.70
N VAL A 409 21.65 -9.14 0.99
CA VAL A 409 21.99 -9.93 2.20
C VAL A 409 23.46 -10.35 2.17
N LEU A 410 24.01 -10.75 1.02
CA LEU A 410 25.45 -11.02 0.88
C LEU A 410 26.31 -9.76 1.09
N TYR A 411 25.87 -8.60 0.61
CA TYR A 411 26.53 -7.31 0.87
C TYR A 411 26.53 -6.97 2.37
N LEU A 412 25.43 -7.24 3.10
CA LEU A 412 25.37 -7.04 4.54
C LEU A 412 26.32 -7.98 5.30
N LEU A 413 26.52 -9.21 4.81
CA LEU A 413 27.49 -10.15 5.39
C LEU A 413 28.94 -9.68 5.12
N GLN A 414 29.25 -9.31 3.89
CA GLN A 414 30.57 -8.78 3.48
C GLN A 414 30.94 -7.49 4.23
N SER A 415 29.98 -6.58 4.41
CA SER A 415 30.14 -5.35 5.19
C SER A 415 30.02 -5.55 6.71
N ARG A 416 29.95 -6.81 7.18
CA ARG A 416 29.89 -7.22 8.60
C ARG A 416 28.71 -6.61 9.39
N ARG A 417 27.64 -6.21 8.69
CA ARG A 417 26.38 -5.72 9.28
C ARG A 417 25.47 -6.86 9.75
N ILE A 418 25.62 -8.05 9.17
CA ILE A 418 25.11 -9.33 9.67
C ILE A 418 26.24 -10.35 9.77
N ASN A 419 26.00 -11.47 10.44
CA ASN A 419 26.95 -12.59 10.53
C ASN A 419 26.23 -13.93 10.31
N SER A 420 27.00 -14.99 10.06
CA SER A 420 26.51 -16.34 9.76
C SER A 420 25.78 -17.04 10.92
N VAL A 421 26.00 -16.60 12.16
CA VAL A 421 25.41 -17.17 13.38
C VAL A 421 24.01 -16.61 13.65
N MET A 422 23.64 -15.48 13.03
CA MET A 422 22.31 -14.88 13.16
C MET A 422 21.20 -15.85 12.73
N SER A 423 20.06 -15.82 13.43
CA SER A 423 18.86 -16.55 13.02
C SER A 423 18.19 -15.91 11.81
N SER A 424 17.37 -16.68 11.07
CA SER A 424 16.62 -16.19 9.91
C SER A 424 15.77 -14.93 10.21
N TYR A 425 15.17 -14.87 11.40
CA TYR A 425 14.50 -13.68 11.94
C TYR A 425 15.43 -12.46 12.07
N GLN A 426 16.62 -12.66 12.68
CA GLN A 426 17.61 -11.59 12.85
C GLN A 426 18.13 -11.10 11.49
N VAL A 427 18.38 -12.01 10.54
CA VAL A 427 18.77 -11.69 9.16
C VAL A 427 17.70 -10.82 8.50
N ALA A 428 16.41 -11.20 8.58
CA ALA A 428 15.31 -10.41 8.01
C ALA A 428 15.17 -9.03 8.68
N ARG A 429 15.09 -8.96 10.02
CA ARG A 429 14.95 -7.70 10.77
C ARG A 429 16.12 -6.74 10.53
N ASN A 430 17.36 -7.24 10.51
CA ASN A 430 18.53 -6.42 10.24
C ASN A 430 18.59 -5.97 8.77
N THR A 431 18.11 -6.77 7.83
CA THR A 431 18.02 -6.39 6.41
C THR A 431 17.01 -5.27 6.20
N TRP A 432 15.80 -5.38 6.75
CA TRP A 432 14.78 -4.31 6.70
C TRP A 432 15.27 -3.02 7.36
N ASN A 433 15.83 -3.10 8.57
CA ASN A 433 16.37 -1.96 9.32
C ASN A 433 17.53 -1.26 8.58
N SER A 434 18.42 -2.03 7.93
CA SER A 434 19.51 -1.48 7.13
C SER A 434 19.03 -0.88 5.80
N LEU A 435 18.04 -1.48 5.13
CA LEU A 435 17.51 -0.96 3.86
C LEU A 435 16.70 0.32 4.06
N ALA A 436 15.82 0.37 5.07
CA ALA A 436 15.04 1.57 5.42
C ALA A 436 15.92 2.81 5.65
N LYS A 437 17.17 2.60 6.12
CA LYS A 437 18.16 3.64 6.40
C LYS A 437 19.20 3.84 5.28
N SER A 438 19.25 3.00 4.24
CA SER A 438 20.23 3.12 3.15
C SER A 438 19.84 4.18 2.12
N ASN A 439 20.79 4.68 1.33
CA ASN A 439 20.51 5.64 0.27
C ASN A 439 21.26 5.28 -1.03
N TRP A 440 20.69 4.33 -1.78
CA TRP A 440 21.27 3.90 -3.07
C TRP A 440 21.03 4.91 -4.21
N THR A 441 20.37 6.04 -3.93
CA THR A 441 20.05 7.13 -4.89
C THR A 441 21.02 8.32 -4.82
N THR A 442 22.00 8.29 -3.92
CA THR A 442 23.13 9.25 -3.88
C THR A 442 24.44 8.57 -3.48
N ASP A 443 24.40 7.67 -2.50
CA ASP A 443 25.61 7.07 -1.93
C ASP A 443 25.99 5.83 -2.74
N GLY A 444 24.99 5.03 -3.11
CA GLY A 444 25.17 3.73 -3.80
C GLY A 444 25.80 2.66 -2.92
N ILE A 445 25.89 1.43 -3.44
CA ILE A 445 26.61 0.30 -2.80
C ILE A 445 27.31 -0.59 -3.84
N SER A 446 28.25 -1.43 -3.41
CA SER A 446 28.91 -2.44 -4.25
C SER A 446 29.35 -3.69 -3.47
N LEU A 447 29.39 -4.84 -4.16
CA LEU A 447 30.05 -6.07 -3.69
C LEU A 447 31.54 -6.16 -4.07
N ALA A 448 32.01 -5.40 -5.05
CA ALA A 448 33.38 -5.54 -5.55
C ALA A 448 34.42 -5.05 -4.52
N GLN A 449 35.37 -5.92 -4.18
CA GLN A 449 36.34 -5.68 -3.11
C GLN A 449 37.44 -4.66 -3.46
N SER A 450 37.69 -4.45 -4.76
CA SER A 450 38.79 -3.63 -5.28
C SER A 450 38.33 -2.62 -6.33
N LEU A 451 37.46 -1.68 -5.93
CA LEU A 451 37.00 -0.58 -6.79
C LEU A 451 37.83 0.70 -6.61
N PRO A 452 38.09 1.46 -7.69
CA PRO A 452 38.54 2.85 -7.58
C PRO A 452 37.50 3.70 -6.85
N GLN A 453 37.92 4.63 -6.00
CA GLN A 453 37.04 5.49 -5.19
C GLN A 453 36.02 6.31 -6.01
N GLN A 454 36.31 6.58 -7.29
CA GLN A 454 35.47 7.37 -8.20
C GLN A 454 34.40 6.53 -8.94
N SER A 455 34.37 5.20 -8.76
CA SER A 455 33.48 4.29 -9.50
C SER A 455 31.99 4.52 -9.22
N VAL A 456 31.55 4.49 -7.96
CA VAL A 456 30.14 4.64 -7.60
C VAL A 456 29.56 6.00 -8.05
N PRO A 457 30.27 7.15 -7.87
CA PRO A 457 29.87 8.42 -8.49
C PRO A 457 29.70 8.35 -10.01
N ASN A 458 30.55 7.63 -10.74
CA ASN A 458 30.43 7.47 -12.20
C ASN A 458 29.09 6.82 -12.59
N PHE A 459 28.70 5.74 -11.91
CA PHE A 459 27.40 5.09 -12.14
C PHE A 459 26.21 6.03 -11.85
N HIS A 460 26.29 6.91 -10.85
CA HIS A 460 25.22 7.89 -10.53
C HIS A 460 25.04 8.98 -11.60
N HIS A 461 26.00 9.20 -12.51
CA HIS A 461 25.79 10.08 -13.68
C HIS A 461 24.84 9.46 -14.71
N HIS A 462 24.51 8.17 -14.58
CA HIS A 462 23.80 7.38 -15.58
C HIS A 462 22.61 6.57 -15.03
N PHE A 463 22.50 6.36 -13.72
CA PHE A 463 21.44 5.58 -13.10
C PHE A 463 20.90 6.27 -11.83
N GLU A 464 19.57 6.28 -11.65
CA GLU A 464 18.94 6.80 -10.41
C GLU A 464 19.23 5.94 -9.16
N VAL A 465 19.59 4.67 -9.33
CA VAL A 465 19.84 3.70 -8.24
C VAL A 465 21.07 2.85 -8.56
N VAL A 466 22.05 2.81 -7.65
CA VAL A 466 23.34 2.14 -7.88
C VAL A 466 23.60 1.03 -6.85
N PHE A 467 23.62 -0.22 -7.34
CA PHE A 467 24.16 -1.39 -6.64
C PHE A 467 25.05 -2.18 -7.60
N ILE A 468 26.37 -2.03 -7.45
CA ILE A 468 27.39 -2.62 -8.32
C ILE A 468 27.72 -4.07 -7.91
N ASP A 469 27.86 -4.93 -8.91
CA ASP A 469 28.14 -6.38 -8.82
C ASP A 469 29.55 -6.71 -8.27
N VAL A 470 29.87 -8.02 -8.17
CA VAL A 470 31.18 -8.49 -7.66
C VAL A 470 32.35 -8.13 -8.58
N THR A 471 32.12 -7.99 -9.89
CA THR A 471 33.16 -7.63 -10.88
C THR A 471 33.41 -6.12 -10.97
N GLY A 472 32.64 -5.30 -10.23
CA GLY A 472 32.78 -3.84 -10.24
C GLY A 472 32.30 -3.18 -11.54
N SER A 473 31.67 -3.94 -12.44
CA SER A 473 31.43 -3.53 -13.84
C SER A 473 29.95 -3.39 -14.18
N CYS A 474 29.04 -4.03 -13.45
CA CYS A 474 27.61 -4.05 -13.74
C CYS A 474 26.79 -3.50 -12.57
N ASN A 475 25.78 -2.66 -12.86
CA ASN A 475 24.79 -2.23 -11.88
C ASN A 475 23.57 -3.18 -11.91
N PHE A 476 23.30 -3.90 -10.81
CA PHE A 476 22.10 -4.73 -10.70
C PHE A 476 20.83 -3.87 -10.86
N CYS A 477 20.80 -2.73 -10.19
CA CYS A 477 19.71 -1.74 -10.19
C CYS A 477 19.66 -0.87 -11.47
N ALA A 478 20.41 -1.19 -12.53
CA ALA A 478 20.47 -0.40 -13.77
C ALA A 478 19.13 -0.04 -14.43
N ASN A 479 18.03 -0.76 -14.13
CA ASN A 479 16.70 -0.49 -14.69
C ASN A 479 15.68 -0.08 -13.61
N MET A 480 16.12 0.14 -12.36
CA MET A 480 15.28 0.45 -11.20
C MET A 480 15.10 1.96 -11.07
N SER A 481 13.85 2.42 -10.95
CA SER A 481 13.56 3.83 -10.69
C SER A 481 13.82 4.19 -9.23
N LYS A 482 14.04 5.49 -8.99
CA LYS A 482 14.09 6.09 -7.65
C LYS A 482 12.84 5.79 -6.84
N GLU A 483 11.65 5.91 -7.43
CA GLU A 483 10.37 5.58 -6.81
C GLU A 483 10.29 4.11 -6.36
N THR A 484 10.70 3.16 -7.23
CA THR A 484 10.72 1.73 -6.87
C THR A 484 11.61 1.50 -5.64
N PHE A 485 12.79 2.12 -5.57
CA PHE A 485 13.67 2.00 -4.40
C PHE A 485 13.09 2.67 -3.15
N LEU A 486 12.50 3.86 -3.28
CA LEU A 486 11.88 4.59 -2.16
C LEU A 486 10.64 3.85 -1.59
N TRP A 487 9.82 3.22 -2.45
CA TRP A 487 8.71 2.38 -2.03
C TRP A 487 9.19 1.17 -1.23
N VAL A 488 10.22 0.46 -1.71
CA VAL A 488 10.82 -0.67 -0.96
C VAL A 488 11.38 -0.21 0.39
N LYS A 489 12.00 0.99 0.46
CA LYS A 489 12.44 1.58 1.73
C LYS A 489 11.30 1.87 2.70
N GLN A 490 10.20 2.47 2.23
CA GLN A 490 9.00 2.74 3.02
C GLN A 490 8.41 1.43 3.57
N GLU A 491 8.31 0.41 2.73
CA GLU A 491 7.82 -0.91 3.12
C GLU A 491 8.73 -1.59 4.15
N CYS A 492 10.06 -1.37 4.09
CA CYS A 492 10.99 -1.85 5.12
C CYS A 492 10.86 -1.11 6.46
N ASP A 493 10.65 0.21 6.43
CA ASP A 493 10.40 1.02 7.63
C ASP A 493 9.06 0.61 8.30
N LEU A 494 8.01 0.39 7.51
CA LEU A 494 6.75 -0.20 7.98
C LEU A 494 6.94 -1.61 8.54
N ALA A 495 7.78 -2.44 7.91
CA ALA A 495 8.05 -3.79 8.40
C ALA A 495 8.73 -3.79 9.79
N VAL A 496 9.69 -2.88 10.01
CA VAL A 496 10.32 -2.69 11.34
C VAL A 496 9.30 -2.14 12.34
N LYS A 497 8.47 -1.17 11.97
CA LYS A 497 7.43 -0.59 12.84
C LYS A 497 6.34 -1.60 13.25
N CYS A 498 6.04 -2.59 12.39
CA CYS A 498 5.23 -3.74 12.79
C CYS A 498 5.95 -4.58 13.85
N LEU A 499 7.19 -5.03 13.56
CA LEU A 499 7.97 -5.88 14.48
C LEU A 499 8.22 -5.25 15.86
N ASP A 500 8.30 -3.93 15.92
CA ASP A 500 8.54 -3.17 17.15
C ASP A 500 7.23 -2.84 17.92
N ASN A 501 6.05 -3.23 17.42
CA ASN A 501 4.75 -3.00 18.08
C ASN A 501 4.12 -4.32 18.58
N PRO A 502 4.06 -4.57 19.92
CA PRO A 502 3.56 -5.83 20.46
C PRO A 502 2.04 -6.04 20.26
N ASN A 503 1.29 -4.99 19.97
CA ASN A 503 -0.17 -5.06 19.76
C ASN A 503 -0.57 -5.55 18.36
N ILE A 504 0.39 -5.78 17.46
CA ILE A 504 0.16 -6.19 16.08
C ILE A 504 0.62 -7.64 15.88
N ASN A 505 -0.23 -8.48 15.28
CA ASN A 505 0.20 -9.78 14.76
C ASN A 505 1.10 -9.60 13.54
N SER A 506 2.37 -9.27 13.80
CA SER A 506 3.36 -8.96 12.77
C SER A 506 3.62 -10.13 11.82
N PHE A 507 3.49 -11.37 12.27
CA PHE A 507 3.70 -12.52 11.37
C PHE A 507 2.64 -12.53 10.26
N GLN A 508 1.38 -12.36 10.64
CA GLN A 508 0.26 -12.28 9.70
C GLN A 508 0.42 -11.07 8.75
N ALA A 509 0.71 -9.89 9.30
CA ALA A 509 0.83 -8.64 8.52
C ALA A 509 2.05 -8.56 7.58
N LEU A 510 3.09 -9.36 7.81
CA LEU A 510 4.31 -9.40 6.98
C LEU A 510 4.34 -10.54 5.97
N PHE A 511 3.81 -11.72 6.32
CA PHE A 511 3.98 -12.92 5.51
C PHE A 511 2.68 -13.57 5.02
N MET A 512 1.54 -13.35 5.67
CA MET A 512 0.26 -14.01 5.31
C MET A 512 -0.69 -13.07 4.55
N THR A 513 -0.73 -11.79 4.92
CA THR A 513 -1.60 -10.79 4.27
C THR A 513 -1.00 -10.29 2.97
N SER A 514 -1.60 -10.67 1.84
CA SER A 514 -1.27 -10.10 0.53
C SER A 514 -1.77 -8.65 0.42
N MET A 515 -0.87 -7.74 0.08
CA MET A 515 -1.13 -6.32 -0.16
C MET A 515 -0.86 -6.00 -1.63
N PRO A 516 -1.79 -6.30 -2.57
CA PRO A 516 -1.64 -5.90 -3.97
C PRO A 516 -1.61 -4.36 -4.10
N PHE A 517 -0.95 -3.85 -5.14
CA PHE A 517 -0.74 -2.42 -5.41
C PHE A 517 -1.98 -1.53 -5.17
N TYR A 518 -3.15 -1.97 -5.67
CA TYR A 518 -4.43 -1.26 -5.54
C TYR A 518 -4.98 -1.13 -4.11
N ARG A 519 -4.28 -1.67 -3.09
CA ARG A 519 -4.60 -1.53 -1.66
C ARG A 519 -3.50 -0.81 -0.85
N GLN A 520 -2.47 -0.28 -1.50
CA GLN A 520 -1.33 0.39 -0.83
C GLN A 520 -1.33 1.92 -0.96
N PHE A 521 -2.13 2.50 -1.87
CA PHE A 521 -2.07 3.92 -2.25
C PHE A 521 -3.43 4.59 -2.17
N ASP A 522 -3.45 5.88 -1.84
CA ASP A 522 -4.68 6.65 -1.66
C ASP A 522 -5.34 6.94 -3.01
N HIS A 523 -4.56 7.43 -3.98
CA HIS A 523 -4.99 7.72 -5.35
C HIS A 523 -4.18 6.89 -6.36
N ILE A 524 -4.80 6.49 -7.47
CA ILE A 524 -4.13 5.68 -8.52
C ILE A 524 -4.35 6.31 -9.91
N ILE A 525 -3.27 6.49 -10.66
CA ILE A 525 -3.26 6.98 -12.04
C ILE A 525 -2.92 5.82 -12.97
N ARG A 526 -3.65 5.66 -14.07
CA ARG A 526 -3.43 4.56 -15.03
C ARG A 526 -3.51 5.07 -16.46
N VAL A 527 -2.35 5.10 -17.13
CA VAL A 527 -2.20 5.55 -18.52
C VAL A 527 -2.26 4.32 -19.43
N GLN A 528 -3.40 4.09 -20.09
CA GLN A 528 -3.66 2.87 -20.86
C GLN A 528 -3.32 2.95 -22.35
N ASP A 529 -3.41 4.12 -22.97
CA ASP A 529 -3.26 4.24 -24.42
C ASP A 529 -1.79 4.16 -24.85
N PHE A 530 -1.41 3.01 -25.41
CA PHE A 530 -0.08 2.78 -25.98
C PHE A 530 0.27 3.75 -27.11
N THR A 531 -0.71 4.24 -27.87
CA THR A 531 -0.47 5.21 -28.96
C THR A 531 -0.06 6.57 -28.40
N MET A 532 -0.69 7.03 -27.31
CA MET A 532 -0.26 8.23 -26.61
C MET A 532 1.07 8.04 -25.87
N ILE A 533 1.31 6.90 -25.24
CA ILE A 533 2.60 6.56 -24.61
C ILE A 533 3.74 6.58 -25.66
N LYS A 534 3.48 6.05 -26.86
CA LYS A 534 4.42 6.10 -27.98
C LYS A 534 4.63 7.54 -28.48
N LYS A 535 3.56 8.29 -28.74
CA LYS A 535 3.61 9.69 -29.21
C LYS A 535 4.38 10.58 -28.23
N LEU A 536 4.11 10.46 -26.93
CA LEU A 536 4.83 11.13 -25.85
C LEU A 536 6.35 10.96 -25.99
N VAL A 537 6.82 9.73 -26.21
CA VAL A 537 8.25 9.42 -26.38
C VAL A 537 8.77 9.92 -27.71
N GLU A 538 8.03 9.77 -28.80
CA GLU A 538 8.44 10.26 -30.13
C GLU A 538 8.64 11.79 -30.14
N GLU A 539 7.73 12.55 -29.53
CA GLU A 539 7.79 14.02 -29.47
C GLU A 539 8.74 14.55 -28.37
N HIS A 540 8.71 13.99 -27.15
CA HIS A 540 9.33 14.61 -25.97
C HIS A 540 10.58 13.89 -25.42
N SER A 541 10.80 12.60 -25.72
CA SER A 541 11.97 11.89 -25.16
C SER A 541 13.29 12.42 -25.76
N PRO A 542 14.32 12.72 -24.95
CA PRO A 542 15.63 13.18 -25.42
C PRO A 542 16.28 12.19 -26.39
N ARG A 543 17.02 12.71 -27.39
CA ARG A 543 17.75 11.92 -28.38
C ARG A 543 18.69 10.87 -27.75
N MET A 544 19.31 11.20 -26.61
CA MET A 544 20.16 10.27 -25.85
C MET A 544 19.37 9.11 -25.24
N GLN A 545 18.22 9.37 -24.59
CA GLN A 545 17.38 8.32 -24.01
C GLN A 545 16.80 7.40 -25.10
N LYS A 546 16.37 7.98 -26.23
CA LYS A 546 15.94 7.22 -27.42
C LYS A 546 17.01 6.24 -27.91
N LEU A 547 18.29 6.66 -27.90
CA LEU A 547 19.42 5.86 -28.37
C LEU A 547 19.80 4.73 -27.40
N ASP A 548 19.67 4.94 -26.09
CA ASP A 548 20.05 3.95 -25.07
C ASP A 548 18.93 2.95 -24.73
N TYR A 549 17.68 3.41 -24.68
CA TYR A 549 16.52 2.52 -24.51
C TYR A 549 16.14 1.79 -25.80
N THR A 550 16.64 2.20 -26.97
CA THR A 550 16.59 1.43 -28.23
C THR A 550 15.18 0.98 -28.65
N GLY A 551 14.19 1.84 -28.46
CA GLY A 551 12.78 1.57 -28.76
C GLY A 551 11.97 1.00 -27.59
N HIS A 552 12.57 0.76 -26.42
CA HIS A 552 11.81 0.45 -25.21
C HIS A 552 11.10 1.72 -24.69
N VAL A 553 9.81 1.84 -25.01
CA VAL A 553 9.02 3.07 -24.81
C VAL A 553 8.75 3.37 -23.33
N TYR A 554 8.45 2.33 -22.54
CA TYR A 554 7.90 2.48 -21.18
C TYR A 554 8.75 3.31 -20.20
N PRO A 555 10.07 3.09 -20.05
CA PRO A 555 10.88 3.87 -19.10
C PRO A 555 11.07 5.31 -19.53
N GLN A 556 11.10 5.59 -20.84
CA GLN A 556 11.18 6.94 -21.40
C GLN A 556 9.89 7.72 -21.11
N ALA A 557 8.73 7.11 -21.41
CA ALA A 557 7.42 7.68 -21.09
C ALA A 557 7.26 7.93 -19.58
N LEU A 558 7.68 6.94 -18.77
CA LEU A 558 7.67 7.02 -17.32
C LEU A 558 8.55 8.17 -16.80
N SER A 559 9.78 8.31 -17.30
CA SER A 559 10.69 9.40 -16.90
C SER A 559 10.07 10.78 -17.15
N LEU A 560 9.46 10.98 -18.33
CA LEU A 560 8.81 12.24 -18.70
C LEU A 560 7.59 12.54 -17.80
N ILE A 561 6.76 11.53 -17.53
CA ILE A 561 5.60 11.65 -16.64
C ILE A 561 6.06 11.97 -15.21
N LEU A 562 7.06 11.26 -14.69
CA LEU A 562 7.58 11.48 -13.34
C LEU A 562 8.21 12.85 -13.18
N GLU A 563 8.97 13.37 -14.15
CA GLU A 563 9.56 14.73 -14.07
C GLU A 563 8.47 15.79 -13.83
N VAL A 564 7.39 15.73 -14.61
CA VAL A 564 6.26 16.66 -14.51
C VAL A 564 5.46 16.43 -13.22
N LEU A 565 5.18 15.18 -12.82
CA LEU A 565 4.41 14.89 -11.61
C LEU A 565 5.19 15.19 -10.32
N ARG A 566 6.50 14.90 -10.27
CA ARG A 566 7.41 15.28 -9.17
C ARG A 566 7.39 16.81 -8.96
N LYS A 567 7.56 17.61 -10.03
CA LYS A 567 7.56 19.09 -9.96
C LYS A 567 6.17 19.68 -9.69
N GLY A 568 5.10 19.03 -10.14
CA GLY A 568 3.73 19.54 -10.06
C GLY A 568 2.95 19.17 -8.79
N LEU A 569 3.21 18.01 -8.19
CA LEU A 569 2.53 17.59 -6.94
C LEU A 569 3.30 18.04 -5.70
N GLY A 570 4.63 18.20 -5.77
CA GLY A 570 5.44 18.78 -4.70
C GLY A 570 5.19 18.12 -3.33
N GLN A 571 4.91 18.93 -2.31
CA GLN A 571 4.70 18.47 -0.93
C GLN A 571 3.35 17.75 -0.70
N ARG A 572 2.45 17.72 -1.69
CA ARG A 572 1.11 17.09 -1.62
C ARG A 572 1.16 15.57 -1.62
N VAL A 573 2.26 14.99 -2.10
CA VAL A 573 2.47 13.54 -2.22
C VAL A 573 3.78 13.20 -1.51
N ARG A 574 3.73 12.24 -0.59
CA ARG A 574 4.92 11.73 0.13
C ARG A 574 5.75 10.84 -0.78
N HIS A 575 5.08 9.92 -1.47
CA HIS A 575 5.70 8.97 -2.38
C HIS A 575 4.82 8.73 -3.61
N ILE A 576 5.47 8.70 -4.78
CA ILE A 576 4.91 8.12 -6.01
C ILE A 576 5.47 6.69 -6.07
N SER A 577 4.61 5.71 -6.32
CA SER A 577 4.99 4.30 -6.53
C SER A 577 4.53 3.84 -7.91
N ILE A 578 5.23 2.86 -8.49
CA ILE A 578 5.13 2.54 -9.92
C ILE A 578 4.95 1.05 -10.11
N VAL A 579 3.95 0.68 -10.92
CA VAL A 579 3.87 -0.61 -11.59
C VAL A 579 3.91 -0.37 -13.10
N LEU A 580 5.04 -0.78 -13.69
CA LEU A 580 5.19 -0.96 -15.12
C LEU A 580 4.55 -2.29 -15.57
N PRO A 581 4.29 -2.48 -16.88
CA PRO A 581 3.83 -3.73 -17.45
C PRO A 581 4.52 -4.98 -16.88
N SER A 582 3.71 -6.01 -16.66
CA SER A 582 4.18 -7.34 -16.29
C SER A 582 4.84 -8.04 -17.48
N THR A 583 5.71 -9.02 -17.21
CA THR A 583 6.23 -9.91 -18.26
C THR A 583 5.08 -10.60 -18.97
N GLU A 584 4.86 -10.26 -20.23
CA GLU A 584 3.94 -10.98 -21.11
C GLU A 584 4.56 -12.30 -21.60
N ARG A 585 3.69 -13.28 -21.87
CA ARG A 585 4.04 -14.54 -22.52
C ARG A 585 3.38 -14.62 -23.89
N TRP A 586 4.04 -15.24 -24.86
CA TRP A 586 3.47 -15.45 -26.19
C TRP A 586 3.88 -16.80 -26.80
N GLN A 587 3.03 -17.30 -27.69
CA GLN A 587 3.26 -18.56 -28.40
C GLN A 587 4.40 -18.42 -29.41
N LEU A 588 5.17 -19.49 -29.62
CA LEU A 588 6.40 -19.48 -30.43
C LEU A 588 6.19 -19.01 -31.89
N SER A 589 5.00 -19.23 -32.44
CA SER A 589 4.58 -18.85 -33.80
C SER A 589 4.10 -17.40 -33.95
N LYS A 590 4.02 -16.64 -32.85
CA LYS A 590 3.61 -15.23 -32.82
C LYS A 590 4.80 -14.31 -32.61
N CYS A 591 4.77 -13.14 -33.24
CA CYS A 591 5.73 -12.09 -32.92
C CYS A 591 5.55 -11.64 -31.46
N PRO A 592 6.60 -11.19 -30.76
CA PRO A 592 6.47 -10.68 -29.41
C PRO A 592 5.46 -9.52 -29.35
N PRO A 593 4.62 -9.47 -28.32
CA PRO A 593 3.65 -8.39 -28.20
C PRO A 593 4.37 -7.06 -28.00
N MET A 594 3.99 -6.06 -28.79
CA MET A 594 4.18 -4.67 -28.40
C MET A 594 3.13 -4.41 -27.32
N SER A 595 3.52 -4.62 -26.05
CA SER A 595 2.58 -4.64 -24.92
C SER A 595 1.66 -3.42 -24.95
N GLY A 596 0.36 -3.67 -24.79
CA GLY A 596 -0.67 -2.64 -24.61
C GLY A 596 -0.97 -2.38 -23.13
N GLN A 597 -0.12 -2.84 -22.20
CA GLN A 597 -0.38 -2.68 -20.77
C GLN A 597 -0.16 -1.23 -20.31
N PRO A 598 -0.94 -0.75 -19.32
CA PRO A 598 -0.78 0.59 -18.78
C PRO A 598 0.48 0.79 -17.95
N ILE A 599 0.98 2.02 -17.98
CA ILE A 599 1.76 2.56 -16.86
C ILE A 599 0.79 2.83 -15.72
N THR A 600 1.04 2.28 -14.53
CA THR A 600 0.21 2.49 -13.35
C THR A 600 1.03 3.15 -12.24
N LEU A 601 0.54 4.27 -11.71
CA LEU A 601 1.18 5.04 -10.64
C LEU A 601 0.26 5.10 -9.43
N GLY A 602 0.81 4.97 -8.23
CA GLY A 602 0.11 5.11 -6.96
C GLY A 602 0.66 6.32 -6.20
N LEU A 603 -0.21 7.13 -5.61
CA LEU A 603 0.16 8.28 -4.80
C LEU A 603 -0.14 7.98 -3.33
N THR A 604 0.87 8.12 -2.47
CA THR A 604 0.65 8.29 -1.02
C THR A 604 0.57 9.78 -0.72
N LEU A 605 -0.60 10.29 -0.33
CA LEU A 605 -0.81 11.72 -0.08
C LEU A 605 -0.11 12.20 1.19
N ASN A 606 0.23 13.49 1.25
CA ASN A 606 0.50 14.19 2.50
C ASN A 606 -0.75 15.01 2.89
N PRO A 607 -1.57 14.59 3.87
CA PRO A 607 -2.87 15.22 4.14
C PRO A 607 -2.79 16.72 4.45
N GLU A 608 -1.68 17.12 5.09
CA GLU A 608 -1.28 18.50 5.41
C GLU A 608 -1.35 19.46 4.21
N PHE A 609 -0.90 19.03 3.02
CA PHE A 609 -0.87 19.87 1.81
C PHE A 609 -1.80 19.38 0.69
N ALA A 610 -2.15 18.10 0.65
CA ALA A 610 -2.90 17.48 -0.45
C ALA A 610 -4.21 18.21 -0.77
N PHE A 611 -4.91 18.68 0.27
CA PHE A 611 -6.21 19.33 0.18
C PHE A 611 -6.15 20.87 0.10
N SER A 612 -4.96 21.47 0.02
CA SER A 612 -4.82 22.93 -0.11
C SER A 612 -5.28 23.40 -1.50
N VAL A 613 -6.28 24.30 -1.55
CA VAL A 613 -6.82 24.88 -2.79
C VAL A 613 -5.85 25.80 -3.54
N LEU A 614 -4.71 26.15 -2.91
CA LEU A 614 -3.73 27.14 -3.35
C LEU A 614 -2.32 26.54 -3.33
N GLU A 615 -1.54 26.82 -4.36
CA GLU A 615 -0.08 26.60 -4.38
C GLU A 615 0.61 27.98 -4.27
N LYS A 616 1.44 28.20 -3.23
CA LYS A 616 2.24 29.43 -3.09
C LYS A 616 3.60 29.22 -3.78
N GLY A 617 3.82 29.94 -4.87
CA GLY A 617 5.08 29.94 -5.61
C GLY A 617 6.13 30.92 -5.04
N PRO A 618 7.27 31.06 -5.73
CA PRO A 618 8.30 32.02 -5.35
C PRO A 618 7.82 33.48 -5.50
N GLY A 619 8.49 34.38 -4.79
CA GLY A 619 8.25 35.83 -4.88
C GLY A 619 8.38 36.32 -6.33
N ALA A 620 7.45 37.17 -6.79
CA ALA A 620 7.26 37.48 -8.21
C ALA A 620 8.47 38.19 -8.88
N ASN A 621 9.39 38.75 -8.08
CA ASN A 621 10.62 39.40 -8.52
C ASN A 621 11.82 38.44 -8.68
N LEU A 622 11.69 37.17 -8.28
CA LEU A 622 12.78 36.18 -8.29
C LEU A 622 12.85 35.43 -9.64
N PRO A 623 14.03 34.97 -10.10
CA PRO A 623 14.16 34.25 -11.37
C PRO A 623 13.34 32.94 -11.41
N GLU A 624 13.15 32.28 -10.27
CA GLU A 624 12.32 31.08 -10.12
C GLU A 624 10.84 31.35 -10.47
N ALA A 625 10.36 32.60 -10.37
CA ALA A 625 9.01 32.99 -10.78
C ALA A 625 8.83 32.95 -12.31
N PHE A 626 9.90 33.04 -13.10
CA PHE A 626 9.83 32.78 -14.54
C PHE A 626 9.68 31.29 -14.83
N GLU A 627 10.43 30.42 -14.12
CA GLU A 627 10.25 28.97 -14.24
C GLU A 627 8.87 28.50 -13.79
N PHE A 628 8.37 29.03 -12.68
CA PHE A 628 7.05 28.70 -12.15
C PHE A 628 5.94 29.05 -13.15
N ARG A 629 5.98 30.26 -13.75
CA ARG A 629 5.09 30.64 -14.85
C ARG A 629 5.25 29.77 -16.10
N LYS A 630 6.48 29.43 -16.50
CA LYS A 630 6.73 28.55 -17.66
C LYS A 630 6.21 27.12 -17.42
N PHE A 631 6.27 26.65 -16.18
CA PHE A 631 5.75 25.34 -15.78
C PHE A 631 4.21 25.34 -15.70
N TRP A 632 3.59 26.27 -14.98
CA TRP A 632 2.13 26.30 -14.81
C TRP A 632 1.37 27.01 -15.94
N GLY A 633 2.05 27.70 -16.85
CA GLY A 633 1.44 28.33 -18.02
C GLY A 633 0.30 29.28 -17.64
N LYS A 634 -0.89 29.00 -18.19
CA LYS A 634 -2.11 29.80 -17.98
C LYS A 634 -2.70 29.68 -16.57
N LYS A 635 -2.16 28.79 -15.72
CA LYS A 635 -2.61 28.59 -14.33
C LYS A 635 -1.83 29.40 -13.28
N SER A 636 -0.75 30.08 -13.66
CA SER A 636 0.02 30.96 -12.77
C SER A 636 -0.64 32.34 -12.67
N GLU A 637 -0.88 32.84 -11.47
CA GLU A 637 -1.30 34.21 -11.19
C GLU A 637 -0.38 34.88 -10.16
N VAL A 638 -0.09 36.18 -10.32
CA VAL A 638 0.61 36.95 -9.28
C VAL A 638 -0.39 37.37 -8.21
N ARG A 639 -0.14 36.98 -6.96
CA ARG A 639 -1.07 37.13 -5.84
C ARG A 639 -0.39 37.80 -4.64
N ARG A 640 -1.10 38.72 -3.98
CA ARG A 640 -0.72 39.26 -2.67
C ARG A 640 -1.32 38.38 -1.56
N PHE A 641 -0.49 38.02 -0.58
CA PHE A 641 -0.85 37.18 0.57
C PHE A 641 -1.09 38.04 1.84
N GLN A 642 -1.52 37.41 2.95
CA GLN A 642 -1.87 38.13 4.19
C GLN A 642 -0.62 38.70 4.89
N ASP A 643 0.49 37.97 4.87
CA ASP A 643 1.86 38.43 5.14
C ASP A 643 2.34 39.65 4.31
N GLY A 644 1.54 40.12 3.36
CA GLY A 644 1.88 41.24 2.46
C GLY A 644 2.82 40.86 1.31
N SER A 645 3.31 39.62 1.25
CA SER A 645 4.17 39.12 0.18
C SER A 645 3.45 39.09 -1.17
N ILE A 646 4.22 39.22 -2.24
CA ILE A 646 3.73 39.15 -3.63
C ILE A 646 4.49 38.05 -4.35
N SER A 647 3.81 36.92 -4.57
CA SER A 647 4.36 35.72 -5.19
C SER A 647 3.54 35.30 -6.40
N GLU A 648 4.13 34.48 -7.27
CA GLU A 648 3.34 33.63 -8.15
C GLU A 648 2.52 32.62 -7.33
N ALA A 649 1.37 32.22 -7.82
CA ALA A 649 0.49 31.24 -7.19
C ALA A 649 -0.31 30.46 -8.22
N VAL A 650 -0.86 29.30 -7.82
CA VAL A 650 -1.84 28.55 -8.62
C VAL A 650 -3.09 28.27 -7.78
N VAL A 651 -4.25 28.64 -8.31
CA VAL A 651 -5.55 28.38 -7.69
C VAL A 651 -6.24 27.20 -8.37
N TRP A 652 -6.56 26.17 -7.58
CA TRP A 652 -7.28 24.97 -8.00
C TRP A 652 -8.78 25.05 -7.77
N ASN A 653 -9.17 25.67 -6.66
CA ASN A 653 -10.55 25.78 -6.19
C ASN A 653 -10.75 27.08 -5.39
N SER A 654 -11.99 27.50 -5.15
CA SER A 654 -12.28 28.60 -4.21
C SER A 654 -11.99 28.18 -2.76
N GLY A 655 -11.79 29.13 -1.85
CA GLY A 655 -11.68 28.83 -0.41
C GLY A 655 -12.94 28.14 0.15
N SER A 656 -14.11 28.48 -0.41
CA SER A 656 -15.42 27.91 -0.08
C SER A 656 -15.66 26.50 -0.64
N ALA A 657 -14.71 25.91 -1.36
CA ALA A 657 -14.85 24.58 -1.96
C ALA A 657 -15.13 23.49 -0.92
N THR A 658 -15.97 22.52 -1.30
CA THR A 658 -16.32 21.38 -0.44
C THR A 658 -15.13 20.46 -0.16
N LEU A 659 -15.21 19.64 0.89
CA LEU A 659 -14.16 18.68 1.21
C LEU A 659 -13.99 17.61 0.11
N ALA A 660 -15.08 17.21 -0.55
CA ALA A 660 -15.04 16.38 -1.75
C ALA A 660 -14.22 17.02 -2.89
N GLN A 661 -14.50 18.28 -3.23
CA GLN A 661 -13.70 19.02 -4.23
C GLN A 661 -12.23 19.17 -3.81
N LYS A 662 -11.95 19.31 -2.51
CA LYS A 662 -10.59 19.43 -1.95
C LYS A 662 -9.80 18.13 -2.01
N ARG A 663 -10.43 16.96 -1.79
CA ARG A 663 -9.80 15.65 -2.06
C ARG A 663 -9.30 15.55 -3.51
N MET A 664 -10.09 16.05 -4.45
CA MET A 664 -9.83 15.95 -5.89
C MET A 664 -8.82 16.97 -6.47
N ILE A 665 -8.15 17.76 -5.64
CA ILE A 665 -7.12 18.71 -6.12
C ILE A 665 -5.94 17.97 -6.78
N CYS A 666 -5.50 16.84 -6.22
CA CYS A 666 -4.41 16.05 -6.81
C CYS A 666 -4.80 15.43 -8.17
N HIS A 667 -6.09 15.15 -8.42
CA HIS A 667 -6.58 14.75 -9.74
C HIS A 667 -6.51 15.93 -10.72
N LYS A 668 -7.01 17.11 -10.32
CA LYS A 668 -6.98 18.33 -11.15
C LYS A 668 -5.55 18.73 -11.54
N ILE A 669 -4.58 18.61 -10.62
CA ILE A 669 -3.15 18.82 -10.90
C ILE A 669 -2.64 17.86 -11.97
N VAL A 670 -2.85 16.54 -11.77
CA VAL A 670 -2.36 15.49 -12.69
C VAL A 670 -2.95 15.65 -14.09
N THR A 671 -4.27 15.78 -14.20
CA THR A 671 -4.96 15.89 -15.50
C THR A 671 -4.61 17.19 -16.21
N TYR A 672 -4.48 18.32 -15.49
CA TYR A 672 -4.02 19.57 -16.10
C TYR A 672 -2.60 19.45 -16.66
N LEU A 673 -1.67 18.90 -15.88
CA LEU A 673 -0.27 18.81 -16.28
C LEU A 673 -0.05 17.85 -17.45
N LEU A 674 -0.69 16.69 -17.45
CA LEU A 674 -0.59 15.75 -18.57
C LEU A 674 -1.26 16.30 -19.85
N ASN A 675 -2.31 17.12 -19.72
CA ASN A 675 -2.89 17.84 -20.85
C ASN A 675 -1.97 18.97 -21.39
N GLU A 676 -1.55 19.92 -20.54
CA GLU A 676 -0.77 21.10 -20.95
C GLU A 676 0.66 20.75 -21.37
N LYS A 677 1.26 19.65 -20.87
CA LYS A 677 2.63 19.25 -21.23
C LYS A 677 2.74 18.20 -22.32
N PHE A 678 1.78 17.29 -22.45
CA PHE A 678 1.88 16.14 -23.36
C PHE A 678 0.63 15.91 -24.22
N GLY A 679 -0.41 16.73 -24.07
CA GLY A 679 -1.63 16.64 -24.89
C GLY A 679 -2.57 15.47 -24.55
N PHE A 680 -2.45 14.84 -23.38
CA PHE A 680 -3.41 13.82 -22.94
C PHE A 680 -4.82 14.44 -22.83
N PRO A 681 -5.86 13.84 -23.43
CA PRO A 681 -7.24 14.34 -23.31
C PRO A 681 -7.72 14.40 -21.85
N THR A 682 -8.32 15.52 -21.46
CA THR A 682 -8.92 15.71 -20.13
C THR A 682 -10.01 14.67 -19.84
N GLU A 683 -10.77 14.29 -20.88
CA GLU A 683 -11.76 13.23 -20.85
C GLU A 683 -11.14 11.95 -21.43
N ASN A 684 -11.12 10.87 -20.64
CA ASN A 684 -10.62 9.53 -21.01
C ASN A 684 -9.12 9.39 -21.35
N GLY A 685 -8.31 10.46 -21.33
CA GLY A 685 -6.88 10.36 -21.66
C GLY A 685 -6.05 9.63 -20.60
N ILE A 686 -6.53 9.61 -19.35
CA ILE A 686 -6.04 8.78 -18.24
C ILE A 686 -7.24 8.21 -17.47
N ILE A 687 -7.04 7.12 -16.74
CA ILE A 687 -7.96 6.71 -15.67
C ILE A 687 -7.36 7.16 -14.33
N TYR A 688 -8.18 7.82 -13.51
CA TYR A 688 -7.84 8.27 -12.17
C TYR A 688 -8.80 7.63 -11.16
N VAL A 689 -8.26 7.02 -10.11
CA VAL A 689 -9.04 6.37 -9.04
C VAL A 689 -8.83 7.11 -7.73
N ALA A 690 -9.91 7.63 -7.15
CA ALA A 690 -9.96 8.34 -5.87
C ALA A 690 -11.40 8.52 -5.35
N ASP A 691 -12.33 8.92 -6.22
CA ASP A 691 -13.68 9.43 -5.92
C ASP A 691 -14.84 8.53 -6.38
N GLN A 692 -14.56 7.31 -6.84
CA GLN A 692 -15.56 6.41 -7.43
C GLN A 692 -16.74 6.04 -6.50
N LEU A 693 -16.64 6.33 -5.19
CA LEU A 693 -17.69 6.11 -4.21
C LEU A 693 -18.33 7.41 -3.68
N ASP A 694 -17.74 8.59 -3.94
CA ASP A 694 -18.25 9.87 -3.43
C ASP A 694 -19.64 10.20 -3.99
N SER A 695 -19.93 9.79 -5.23
CA SER A 695 -21.23 9.92 -5.88
C SER A 695 -22.38 9.18 -5.17
N LEU A 696 -22.07 8.21 -4.29
CA LEU A 696 -23.06 7.52 -3.45
C LEU A 696 -23.49 8.35 -2.23
N LEU A 697 -22.76 9.42 -1.92
CA LEU A 697 -23.00 10.33 -0.79
C LEU A 697 -23.63 11.67 -1.24
N GLU A 698 -23.67 11.93 -2.55
CA GLU A 698 -24.33 13.11 -3.14
C GLU A 698 -25.87 13.09 -2.99
N ARG A 699 -26.49 14.27 -2.88
CA ARG A 699 -27.94 14.41 -2.61
C ARG A 699 -28.71 15.01 -3.79
N SER A 700 -28.88 14.20 -4.85
CA SER A 700 -29.52 14.59 -6.11
C SER A 700 -30.91 15.24 -6.00
N MET A 701 -31.72 14.89 -4.98
CA MET A 701 -33.08 15.42 -4.78
C MET A 701 -33.21 16.50 -3.68
N LEU A 702 -32.18 16.71 -2.86
CA LEU A 702 -32.27 17.54 -1.64
C LEU A 702 -30.96 18.32 -1.41
N LEU A 703 -30.77 19.36 -2.21
CA LEU A 703 -29.66 20.30 -2.08
C LEU A 703 -30.01 21.44 -1.10
N PRO A 704 -29.06 21.92 -0.28
CA PRO A 704 -29.17 23.18 0.46
C PRO A 704 -29.23 24.38 -0.49
N ALA A 705 -29.77 25.50 -0.01
CA ALA A 705 -29.82 26.77 -0.75
C ALA A 705 -28.68 27.73 -0.37
N ASP A 706 -27.98 27.47 0.73
CA ASP A 706 -27.05 28.37 1.41
C ASP A 706 -25.61 27.82 1.51
N PHE A 707 -25.36 26.61 0.98
CA PHE A 707 -24.03 26.07 0.72
C PHE A 707 -24.06 25.00 -0.37
N GLU A 708 -22.91 24.78 -1.01
CA GLU A 708 -22.67 23.63 -1.86
C GLU A 708 -22.47 22.38 -0.98
N TYR A 709 -23.29 21.34 -1.19
CA TYR A 709 -23.19 20.07 -0.46
C TYR A 709 -22.19 19.16 -1.18
N GLY A 710 -21.10 18.78 -0.52
CA GLY A 710 -20.16 17.77 -1.02
C GLY A 710 -20.63 16.36 -0.66
N THR A 711 -19.90 15.72 0.25
CA THR A 711 -20.20 14.38 0.79
C THR A 711 -20.83 14.41 2.19
N GLY A 712 -21.24 15.60 2.66
CA GLY A 712 -21.99 15.80 3.91
C GLY A 712 -21.23 16.45 5.05
N GLU A 713 -19.91 16.62 4.95
CA GLU A 713 -19.09 17.25 5.98
C GLU A 713 -19.48 18.72 6.22
N GLU A 714 -19.85 19.47 5.17
CA GLU A 714 -20.30 20.86 5.30
C GLU A 714 -21.61 20.97 6.10
N ALA A 715 -22.53 20.01 5.91
CA ALA A 715 -23.75 19.90 6.70
C ALA A 715 -23.45 19.52 8.16
N THR A 716 -22.52 18.59 8.36
CA THR A 716 -22.08 18.16 9.71
C THR A 716 -21.52 19.32 10.53
N VAL A 717 -20.62 20.13 9.95
CA VAL A 717 -20.04 21.31 10.61
C VAL A 717 -21.12 22.32 11.01
N ARG A 718 -22.17 22.50 10.18
CA ARG A 718 -23.30 23.39 10.47
C ARG A 718 -24.18 22.88 11.62
N VAL A 719 -24.44 21.57 11.69
CA VAL A 719 -25.17 20.94 12.80
C VAL A 719 -24.40 21.08 14.12
N ILE A 720 -23.08 20.84 14.10
CA ILE A 720 -22.21 20.98 15.27
C ILE A 720 -22.16 22.45 15.72
N GLY A 721 -21.96 23.41 14.81
CA GLY A 721 -21.96 24.84 15.14
C GLY A 721 -23.30 25.34 15.70
N ALA A 722 -24.42 24.83 15.20
CA ALA A 722 -25.74 25.12 15.73
C ALA A 722 -25.94 24.57 17.16
N LEU A 723 -25.42 23.36 17.45
CA LEU A 723 -25.40 22.75 18.79
C LEU A 723 -24.46 23.47 19.77
N ASP A 724 -23.26 23.88 19.34
CA ASP A 724 -22.33 24.65 20.17
C ASP A 724 -22.91 26.02 20.53
N SER A 725 -23.61 26.65 19.59
CA SER A 725 -24.36 27.88 19.81
C SER A 725 -25.52 27.66 20.80
N LEU A 726 -26.27 26.57 20.67
CA LEU A 726 -27.31 26.20 21.66
C LEU A 726 -26.72 25.94 23.05
N GLY A 727 -25.59 25.25 23.12
CA GLY A 727 -24.86 24.99 24.36
C GLY A 727 -24.37 26.25 25.07
N LYS A 728 -24.03 27.31 24.32
CA LYS A 728 -23.73 28.63 24.88
C LYS A 728 -24.98 29.30 25.47
N GLN A 729 -26.12 29.24 24.78
CA GLN A 729 -27.39 29.79 25.25
C GLN A 729 -27.89 29.06 26.52
N LEU A 730 -27.83 27.73 26.55
CA LEU A 730 -28.20 26.91 27.72
C LEU A 730 -27.42 27.27 28.98
N ARG A 731 -26.14 27.66 28.84
CA ARG A 731 -25.28 28.11 29.95
C ARG A 731 -25.51 29.56 30.39
N GLN A 732 -26.40 30.29 29.71
CA GLN A 732 -26.76 31.68 30.02
C GLN A 732 -28.16 31.80 30.65
N LEU A 733 -28.85 30.68 30.89
CA LEU A 733 -30.21 30.65 31.42
C LEU A 733 -30.25 30.94 32.92
N ASN A 734 -30.66 32.15 33.26
CA ASN A 734 -30.61 32.67 34.65
C ASN A 734 -31.70 32.13 35.61
N ASP A 735 -32.70 31.40 35.12
CA ASP A 735 -33.83 30.87 35.92
C ASP A 735 -33.91 29.33 35.89
N ILE A 736 -32.78 28.66 36.16
CA ILE A 736 -32.73 27.19 36.31
C ILE A 736 -32.19 26.83 37.71
N PRO A 737 -32.85 25.94 38.48
CA PRO A 737 -32.43 25.58 39.84
C PRO A 737 -31.03 24.95 40.00
N LEU A 738 -30.40 24.54 38.89
CA LEU A 738 -29.02 24.06 38.81
C LEU A 738 -28.41 24.55 37.50
N GLU A 739 -27.19 25.09 37.55
CA GLU A 739 -26.46 25.54 36.37
C GLU A 739 -26.18 24.38 35.40
N VAL A 740 -26.17 24.67 34.09
CA VAL A 740 -25.78 23.71 33.05
C VAL A 740 -24.26 23.62 33.01
N SER A 741 -23.69 22.51 33.46
CA SER A 741 -22.25 22.29 33.51
C SER A 741 -21.67 21.90 32.15
N ALA A 742 -22.37 21.05 31.38
CA ALA A 742 -21.97 20.66 30.04
C ALA A 742 -23.17 20.35 29.13
N VAL A 743 -22.96 20.45 27.82
CA VAL A 743 -23.88 19.99 26.77
C VAL A 743 -23.05 19.17 25.78
N GLN A 744 -23.44 17.92 25.51
CA GLN A 744 -22.66 16.97 24.71
C GLN A 744 -23.55 16.22 23.72
N GLY A 745 -23.26 16.30 22.42
CA GLY A 745 -24.01 15.57 21.39
C GLY A 745 -23.83 14.06 21.46
N THR A 746 -24.88 13.30 21.15
CA THR A 746 -24.89 11.83 21.18
C THR A 746 -25.30 11.17 19.86
N SER A 747 -25.96 11.88 18.93
CA SER A 747 -26.20 11.38 17.57
C SER A 747 -24.91 11.21 16.74
N SER A 748 -25.01 10.43 15.67
CA SER A 748 -23.91 10.12 14.72
C SER A 748 -23.24 11.36 14.11
N VAL A 749 -24.01 12.40 13.78
CA VAL A 749 -23.53 13.63 13.16
C VAL A 749 -22.46 14.35 14.01
N CYS A 750 -22.60 14.36 15.34
CA CYS A 750 -21.66 15.05 16.24
C CYS A 750 -20.23 14.47 16.22
N ARG A 751 -20.06 13.26 15.67
CA ARG A 751 -18.79 12.52 15.52
C ARG A 751 -18.42 12.22 14.06
N TYR A 752 -19.04 12.88 13.08
CA TYR A 752 -18.83 12.65 11.65
C TYR A 752 -19.09 11.18 11.22
N CYS A 753 -20.03 10.50 11.87
CA CYS A 753 -20.42 9.11 11.57
C CYS A 753 -21.84 9.00 10.98
N ASP A 754 -22.38 10.10 10.44
CA ASP A 754 -23.69 10.13 9.79
C ASP A 754 -23.51 10.21 8.27
N VAL A 755 -24.17 9.32 7.54
CA VAL A 755 -23.99 9.15 6.08
C VAL A 755 -24.70 10.27 5.31
N PHE A 756 -25.85 10.74 5.82
CA PHE A 756 -26.61 11.84 5.21
C PHE A 756 -27.02 12.85 6.29
N PRO A 757 -26.06 13.65 6.81
CA PRO A 757 -26.30 14.57 7.92
C PRO A 757 -27.56 15.43 7.74
N PRO A 758 -28.29 15.73 8.83
CA PRO A 758 -29.50 16.52 8.75
C PRO A 758 -29.21 17.89 8.12
N LEU A 759 -30.14 18.33 7.27
CA LEU A 759 -30.08 19.64 6.61
C LEU A 759 -31.04 20.60 7.31
N SER A 760 -30.59 21.84 7.53
CA SER A 760 -31.40 22.93 8.07
C SER A 760 -32.65 23.13 7.23
N SER A 761 -33.83 22.90 7.82
CA SER A 761 -35.11 22.90 7.12
C SER A 761 -36.07 23.94 7.70
N SER A 762 -36.56 24.83 6.84
CA SER A 762 -37.66 25.74 7.18
C SER A 762 -38.99 25.03 6.96
N CYS A 763 -39.39 24.19 7.93
CA CYS A 763 -40.57 23.33 7.83
C CYS A 763 -41.90 24.11 7.91
N LYS A 764 -42.21 24.85 6.84
CA LYS A 764 -43.49 25.52 6.62
C LYS A 764 -44.51 24.51 6.12
N VAL A 765 -45.07 23.71 7.05
CA VAL A 765 -46.22 22.86 6.76
C VAL A 765 -47.35 23.73 6.17
N PRO A 766 -47.93 23.41 5.00
CA PRO A 766 -48.94 24.25 4.34
C PRO A 766 -50.18 24.45 5.22
N LYS A 767 -50.87 25.59 5.07
CA LYS A 767 -52.02 25.92 5.93
C LYS A 767 -53.22 25.01 5.67
N GLU A 768 -53.36 24.44 4.47
CA GLU A 768 -54.43 23.50 4.15
C GLU A 768 -54.34 22.16 4.92
N VAL A 769 -53.10 21.71 5.23
CA VAL A 769 -52.84 20.40 5.87
C VAL A 769 -52.55 20.49 7.37
N ARG A 770 -52.79 21.65 8.02
CA ARG A 770 -52.58 21.82 9.46
C ARG A 770 -53.62 22.70 10.14
N LYS A 771 -53.91 22.37 11.40
CA LYS A 771 -54.69 23.17 12.34
C LYS A 771 -53.77 23.62 13.48
N GLU A 772 -53.69 24.93 13.71
CA GLU A 772 -52.87 25.51 14.76
C GLU A 772 -53.54 25.30 16.14
N GLY A 773 -52.88 24.52 17.01
CA GLY A 773 -53.22 24.38 18.43
C GLY A 773 -52.41 25.36 19.29
N LYS A 774 -52.58 25.32 20.62
CA LYS A 774 -51.90 26.25 21.55
C LYS A 774 -50.37 26.13 21.58
N SER A 775 -49.81 24.96 21.25
CA SER A 775 -48.36 24.70 21.26
C SER A 775 -47.87 23.82 20.10
N HIS A 776 -48.77 23.39 19.22
CA HIS A 776 -48.52 22.28 18.30
C HIS A 776 -49.37 22.41 17.03
N LEU A 777 -48.97 21.69 15.99
CA LEU A 777 -49.65 21.64 14.71
C LEU A 777 -50.33 20.28 14.57
N LEU A 778 -51.67 20.26 14.56
CA LEU A 778 -52.42 19.04 14.28
C LEU A 778 -52.56 18.88 12.76
N PRO A 779 -52.39 17.68 12.19
CA PRO A 779 -52.82 17.43 10.81
C PRO A 779 -54.32 17.66 10.68
N THR A 780 -54.78 18.19 9.54
CA THR A 780 -56.21 18.15 9.19
C THR A 780 -56.59 16.76 8.67
N GLU A 781 -57.88 16.43 8.61
CA GLU A 781 -58.32 15.11 8.10
C GLU A 781 -57.86 14.87 6.65
N ASN A 782 -57.82 15.94 5.83
CA ASN A 782 -57.26 15.91 4.48
C ASN A 782 -55.72 15.75 4.43
N ALA A 783 -55.00 15.98 5.54
CA ALA A 783 -53.55 15.82 5.61
C ALA A 783 -53.10 14.36 5.70
N LEU A 784 -54.01 13.42 6.01
CA LEU A 784 -53.71 11.98 6.07
C LEU A 784 -53.23 11.40 4.72
N VAL A 785 -53.38 12.15 3.62
CA VAL A 785 -52.89 11.78 2.28
C VAL A 785 -51.42 12.21 2.04
N ILE A 786 -50.88 13.15 2.83
CA ILE A 786 -49.52 13.70 2.65
C ILE A 786 -48.81 13.80 4.00
N ALA A 787 -47.95 12.82 4.29
CA ALA A 787 -47.11 12.84 5.50
C ALA A 787 -46.20 14.09 5.51
N PRO A 788 -46.05 14.77 6.67
CA PRO A 788 -45.09 15.86 6.80
C PRO A 788 -43.66 15.35 6.59
N ARG A 789 -42.80 16.19 6.01
CA ARG A 789 -41.38 15.84 5.79
C ARG A 789 -40.70 15.51 7.12
N TRP A 790 -40.17 14.30 7.23
CA TRP A 790 -39.34 13.89 8.36
C TRP A 790 -38.11 14.80 8.51
N ILE A 791 -37.81 15.16 9.75
CA ILE A 791 -36.62 15.91 10.15
C ILE A 791 -35.94 15.06 11.21
N THR A 792 -34.75 14.54 10.91
CA THR A 792 -33.98 13.76 11.87
C THR A 792 -33.59 14.64 13.07
N PRO A 793 -33.99 14.30 14.31
CA PRO A 793 -33.55 15.02 15.48
C PRO A 793 -32.07 14.78 15.76
N VAL A 794 -31.44 15.73 16.44
CA VAL A 794 -30.05 15.64 16.92
C VAL A 794 -30.07 15.59 18.44
N ASP A 795 -29.80 14.40 18.97
CA ASP A 795 -29.77 14.09 20.39
C ASP A 795 -28.50 14.68 21.03
N ALA A 796 -28.69 15.31 22.19
CA ALA A 796 -27.61 15.74 23.05
C ALA A 796 -28.00 15.62 24.53
N ILE A 797 -26.99 15.59 25.38
CA ILE A 797 -27.11 15.41 26.82
C ILE A 797 -26.70 16.69 27.55
N ILE A 798 -27.56 17.13 28.47
CA ILE A 798 -27.31 18.19 29.43
C ILE A 798 -26.79 17.56 30.71
N GLN A 799 -25.63 18.02 31.17
CA GLN A 799 -25.16 17.78 32.53
C GLN A 799 -25.45 19.03 33.37
N LEU A 800 -25.94 18.83 34.58
CA LEU A 800 -26.26 19.89 35.54
C LEU A 800 -25.18 19.97 36.63
N GLY A 801 -25.20 21.04 37.42
CA GLY A 801 -24.38 21.17 38.63
C GLY A 801 -24.65 20.05 39.66
N LEU A 802 -23.63 19.72 40.46
CA LEU A 802 -23.74 18.70 41.51
C LEU A 802 -24.76 19.11 42.58
N SER A 803 -25.64 18.19 42.96
CA SER A 803 -26.67 18.41 43.98
C SER A 803 -26.95 17.14 44.76
N GLY A 804 -27.01 17.26 46.09
CA GLY A 804 -27.45 16.17 46.98
C GLY A 804 -28.97 16.07 47.12
N LYS A 805 -29.75 16.92 46.43
CA LYS A 805 -31.23 17.02 46.59
C LYS A 805 -32.02 16.12 45.63
N TRP A 806 -31.36 15.29 44.83
CA TRP A 806 -32.03 14.33 43.96
C TRP A 806 -32.61 13.15 44.78
N PRO A 807 -33.84 12.69 44.51
CA PRO A 807 -34.46 11.60 45.24
C PRO A 807 -33.83 10.24 44.90
N ASN A 808 -34.18 9.24 45.72
CA ASN A 808 -33.76 7.84 45.52
C ASN A 808 -34.78 7.00 44.73
N ASP A 809 -35.95 7.55 44.39
CA ASP A 809 -36.96 6.89 43.57
C ASP A 809 -36.81 7.29 42.09
N LEU A 810 -36.90 6.30 41.19
CA LEU A 810 -36.78 6.47 39.75
C LEU A 810 -37.93 7.31 39.16
N CYS A 811 -39.17 7.14 39.64
CA CYS A 811 -40.29 7.95 39.13
C CYS A 811 -40.15 9.42 39.56
N ALA A 812 -39.69 9.68 40.78
CA ALA A 812 -39.36 11.01 41.27
C ALA A 812 -38.17 11.65 40.50
N ILE A 813 -37.14 10.88 40.14
CA ILE A 813 -36.05 11.36 39.26
C ILE A 813 -36.61 11.80 37.89
N GLN A 814 -37.42 10.96 37.24
CA GLN A 814 -38.06 11.28 35.96
C GLN A 814 -38.92 12.54 36.03
N ARG A 815 -39.74 12.68 37.08
CA ARG A 815 -40.57 13.88 37.30
C ARG A 815 -39.74 15.15 37.51
N ILE A 816 -38.58 15.05 38.17
CA ILE A 816 -37.67 16.20 38.34
C ILE A 816 -36.96 16.54 37.03
N LYS A 817 -36.57 15.55 36.20
CA LYS A 817 -36.09 15.82 34.83
C LYS A 817 -37.14 16.56 34.00
N ALA A 818 -38.41 16.13 34.05
CA ALA A 818 -39.51 16.81 33.39
C ALA A 818 -39.70 18.27 33.88
N ALA A 819 -39.53 18.53 35.18
CA ALA A 819 -39.52 19.89 35.72
C ALA A 819 -38.34 20.74 35.20
N PHE A 820 -37.14 20.16 35.08
CA PHE A 820 -36.02 20.82 34.41
C PHE A 820 -36.28 21.08 32.92
N TYR A 821 -36.89 20.14 32.19
CA TYR A 821 -37.26 20.33 30.78
C TYR A 821 -38.25 21.48 30.58
N ILE A 822 -39.23 21.64 31.47
CA ILE A 822 -40.15 22.78 31.47
C ILE A 822 -39.38 24.09 31.72
N LYS A 823 -38.53 24.17 32.75
CA LYS A 823 -37.75 25.38 33.05
C LYS A 823 -36.75 25.76 31.96
N ILE A 824 -36.13 24.77 31.30
CA ILE A 824 -35.29 24.99 30.11
C ILE A 824 -36.13 25.53 28.94
N ALA A 825 -37.33 25.01 28.72
CA ALA A 825 -38.22 25.48 27.66
C ALA A 825 -38.72 26.91 27.89
N GLU A 826 -39.12 27.25 29.11
CA GLU A 826 -39.47 28.62 29.52
C GLU A 826 -38.29 29.57 29.26
N GLY A 827 -37.12 29.30 29.84
CA GLY A 827 -35.94 30.15 29.71
C GLY A 827 -35.46 30.36 28.27
N LEU A 828 -35.44 29.31 27.43
CA LEU A 828 -35.07 29.44 26.01
C LEU A 828 -36.12 30.21 25.17
N SER A 829 -37.39 30.12 25.54
CA SER A 829 -38.48 30.85 24.84
C SER A 829 -38.47 32.34 25.23
N GLU A 830 -38.28 32.64 26.51
CA GLU A 830 -38.30 34.01 27.03
C GLU A 830 -37.01 34.78 26.70
N GLN A 831 -35.83 34.18 26.92
CA GLN A 831 -34.54 34.87 26.81
C GLN A 831 -33.94 34.82 25.40
N PHE A 832 -34.28 33.80 24.61
CA PHE A 832 -33.69 33.57 23.27
C PHE A 832 -34.72 33.39 22.14
N HIS A 833 -36.02 33.44 22.45
CA HIS A 833 -37.12 33.34 21.48
C HIS A 833 -37.05 32.12 20.55
N LEU A 834 -36.51 31.01 21.06
CA LEU A 834 -36.48 29.73 20.34
C LEU A 834 -37.83 29.02 20.44
N THR A 835 -38.19 28.26 19.42
CA THR A 835 -39.36 27.37 19.46
C THR A 835 -38.97 26.10 20.22
N VAL A 836 -39.53 25.92 21.43
CA VAL A 836 -39.22 24.80 22.32
C VAL A 836 -40.49 24.10 22.79
N GLN A 837 -40.47 22.76 22.84
CA GLN A 837 -41.54 21.93 23.38
C GLN A 837 -40.95 20.91 24.37
N PRO A 838 -41.28 21.00 25.67
CA PRO A 838 -40.90 19.98 26.64
C PRO A 838 -41.79 18.73 26.52
N TYR A 839 -41.19 17.57 26.79
CA TYR A 839 -41.83 16.25 26.92
C TYR A 839 -41.40 15.64 28.27
N PRO A 840 -41.97 14.49 28.71
CA PRO A 840 -41.54 13.86 29.96
C PRO A 840 -40.06 13.45 29.97
N ASP A 841 -39.56 12.95 28.83
CA ASP A 841 -38.25 12.29 28.73
C ASP A 841 -37.14 13.15 28.09
N CYS A 842 -37.52 14.23 27.41
CA CYS A 842 -36.62 15.18 26.75
C CYS A 842 -37.24 16.57 26.59
N VAL A 843 -36.44 17.55 26.17
CA VAL A 843 -36.92 18.83 25.61
C VAL A 843 -36.51 18.96 24.14
N GLN A 844 -37.47 19.24 23.26
CA GLN A 844 -37.24 19.41 21.82
C GLN A 844 -37.13 20.89 21.45
N ILE A 845 -36.07 21.27 20.74
CA ILE A 845 -35.75 22.66 20.40
C ILE A 845 -35.53 22.77 18.88
N LEU A 846 -36.29 23.65 18.22
CA LEU A 846 -36.05 24.02 16.82
C LEU A 846 -35.15 25.26 16.77
N LYS A 847 -33.92 25.09 16.27
CA LYS A 847 -32.92 26.15 16.14
C LYS A 847 -32.16 26.02 14.82
N ASP A 848 -31.98 27.13 14.10
CA ASP A 848 -31.30 27.22 12.80
C ASP A 848 -31.83 26.24 11.73
N GLY A 849 -33.08 25.79 11.87
CA GLY A 849 -33.71 24.79 11.00
C GLY A 849 -33.41 23.33 11.36
N PHE A 850 -32.68 23.07 12.44
CA PHE A 850 -32.42 21.76 13.02
C PHE A 850 -33.31 21.52 14.25
N VAL A 851 -33.70 20.27 14.49
CA VAL A 851 -34.39 19.86 15.72
C VAL A 851 -33.38 19.19 16.65
N PHE A 852 -33.26 19.68 17.87
CA PHE A 852 -32.41 19.11 18.92
C PHE A 852 -33.26 18.45 20.00
N CYS A 853 -32.94 17.20 20.36
CA CYS A 853 -33.53 16.48 21.49
C CYS A 853 -32.56 16.52 22.67
N LEU A 854 -32.88 17.24 23.74
CA LEU A 854 -32.01 17.34 24.91
C LEU A 854 -32.50 16.49 26.07
N HIS A 855 -31.60 15.69 26.65
CA HIS A 855 -31.87 14.84 27.80
C HIS A 855 -31.01 15.25 29.01
N VAL A 856 -31.59 15.32 30.21
CA VAL A 856 -30.84 15.59 31.45
C VAL A 856 -30.21 14.28 31.94
N ALA A 857 -28.88 14.27 32.04
CA ALA A 857 -28.13 13.15 32.61
C ALA A 857 -28.01 13.23 34.13
N TYR A 858 -28.25 12.12 34.82
CA TYR A 858 -28.03 11.96 36.25
C TYR A 858 -27.43 10.58 36.54
N GLN A 859 -26.13 10.53 36.87
CA GLN A 859 -25.37 9.26 36.90
C GLN A 859 -25.90 8.24 37.92
N ARG A 860 -26.46 8.68 39.06
CA ARG A 860 -26.95 7.79 40.12
C ARG A 860 -28.25 7.05 39.75
N GLU A 861 -28.96 7.51 38.73
CA GLU A 861 -30.08 6.79 38.11
C GLU A 861 -29.63 5.42 37.55
N ILE A 862 -28.41 5.34 36.99
CA ILE A 862 -27.81 4.09 36.51
C ILE A 862 -27.58 3.14 37.69
N SER A 863 -27.11 3.65 38.84
CA SER A 863 -26.92 2.85 40.05
C SER A 863 -28.24 2.28 40.58
N LEU A 864 -29.28 3.11 40.62
CA LEU A 864 -30.63 2.71 41.08
C LEU A 864 -31.29 1.71 40.13
N LEU A 865 -31.10 1.82 38.81
CA LEU A 865 -31.55 0.82 37.83
C LEU A 865 -30.80 -0.53 37.89
N LYS A 866 -29.69 -0.59 38.64
CA LYS A 866 -28.97 -1.84 38.95
C LYS A 866 -29.38 -2.44 40.29
N GLU A 867 -30.08 -1.71 41.15
CA GLU A 867 -30.56 -2.19 42.45
C GLU A 867 -31.83 -3.05 42.26
N THR A 868 -31.67 -4.37 42.36
CA THR A 868 -32.77 -5.34 42.29
C THR A 868 -32.96 -6.05 43.63
N THR A 869 -34.11 -5.82 44.27
CA THR A 869 -34.47 -6.48 45.54
C THR A 869 -34.93 -7.91 45.28
N THR A 870 -34.34 -8.90 45.96
CA THR A 870 -34.84 -10.29 45.91
C THR A 870 -36.19 -10.41 46.63
N PRO A 871 -36.99 -11.47 46.36
CA PRO A 871 -38.16 -11.79 47.18
C PRO A 871 -37.84 -12.02 48.68
N GLU A 872 -36.57 -12.17 49.05
CA GLU A 872 -36.07 -12.29 50.42
C GLU A 872 -35.74 -10.93 51.06
N GLY A 873 -35.94 -9.81 50.33
CA GLY A 873 -35.66 -8.46 50.80
C GLY A 873 -34.20 -7.99 50.67
N VAL A 874 -33.33 -8.76 49.99
CA VAL A 874 -31.91 -8.42 49.83
C VAL A 874 -31.68 -7.64 48.54
N THR A 875 -31.12 -6.43 48.63
CA THR A 875 -30.68 -5.66 47.45
C THR A 875 -29.48 -6.34 46.78
N LYS A 876 -29.64 -6.77 45.52
CA LYS A 876 -28.56 -7.25 44.66
C LYS A 876 -28.31 -6.24 43.55
N TYR A 877 -27.04 -5.93 43.30
CA TYR A 877 -26.63 -5.14 42.14
C TYR A 877 -26.52 -6.07 40.92
N ARG A 878 -27.29 -5.77 39.87
CA ARG A 878 -27.28 -6.51 38.61
C ARG A 878 -27.53 -5.57 37.45
N ASP A 879 -26.74 -5.70 36.39
CA ASP A 879 -26.99 -4.99 35.13
C ASP A 879 -28.32 -5.45 34.50
N THR A 880 -29.25 -4.50 34.40
CA THR A 880 -30.52 -4.61 33.65
C THR A 880 -30.35 -3.99 32.26
N GLU A 881 -31.15 -4.40 31.27
CA GLU A 881 -31.10 -3.84 29.91
C GLU A 881 -31.32 -2.31 29.92
N GLU A 882 -32.23 -1.82 30.77
CA GLU A 882 -32.47 -0.39 30.98
C GLU A 882 -31.24 0.32 31.58
N SER A 883 -30.59 -0.25 32.60
CA SER A 883 -29.37 0.33 33.18
C SER A 883 -28.23 0.39 32.15
N LEU A 884 -28.08 -0.64 31.30
CA LEU A 884 -27.06 -0.70 30.26
C LEU A 884 -27.36 0.27 29.11
N ALA A 885 -28.64 0.44 28.74
CA ALA A 885 -29.07 1.43 27.75
C ALA A 885 -28.83 2.87 28.25
N LEU A 886 -29.09 3.13 29.53
CA LEU A 886 -28.86 4.42 30.16
C LEU A 886 -27.35 4.72 30.36
N GLU A 887 -26.56 3.72 30.76
CA GLU A 887 -25.10 3.86 30.87
C GLU A 887 -24.45 4.05 29.49
N LYS A 888 -24.96 3.34 28.47
CA LYS A 888 -24.57 3.55 27.07
C LYS A 888 -24.87 4.98 26.61
N SER A 889 -26.05 5.54 26.91
CA SER A 889 -26.43 6.88 26.48
C SER A 889 -25.71 7.99 27.27
N ILE A 890 -25.65 7.90 28.60
CA ILE A 890 -25.08 8.95 29.47
C ILE A 890 -23.56 8.87 29.59
N VAL A 891 -22.95 7.68 29.59
CA VAL A 891 -21.52 7.51 29.91
C VAL A 891 -20.69 7.14 28.69
N HIS A 892 -21.12 6.17 27.88
CA HIS A 892 -20.29 5.68 26.78
C HIS A 892 -20.40 6.50 25.49
N LEU A 893 -21.61 6.86 25.04
CA LEU A 893 -21.81 7.62 23.81
C LEU A 893 -21.18 9.03 23.82
N PRO A 894 -21.19 9.82 24.91
CA PRO A 894 -20.53 11.11 24.94
C PRO A 894 -19.00 10.95 24.90
N LYS A 895 -18.43 10.01 25.67
CA LYS A 895 -16.98 9.68 25.61
C LYS A 895 -16.54 9.23 24.21
N LEU A 896 -17.33 8.36 23.56
CA LEU A 896 -17.09 7.93 22.19
C LEU A 896 -17.17 9.10 21.20
N THR A 897 -18.18 9.97 21.35
CA THR A 897 -18.36 11.15 20.50
C THR A 897 -17.18 12.10 20.64
N SER A 898 -16.80 12.49 21.86
CA SER A 898 -15.64 13.36 22.10
C SER A 898 -14.34 12.77 21.55
N SER A 899 -14.14 11.46 21.68
CA SER A 899 -12.94 10.77 21.19
C SER A 899 -12.85 10.76 19.66
N LEU A 900 -13.94 10.37 18.98
CA LEU A 900 -13.99 10.34 17.51
C LEU A 900 -14.00 11.74 16.90
N HIS A 901 -14.77 12.67 17.48
CA HIS A 901 -14.77 14.07 17.09
C HIS A 901 -13.35 14.67 17.21
N GLY A 902 -12.65 14.44 18.33
CA GLY A 902 -11.27 14.89 18.51
C GLY A 902 -10.29 14.34 17.47
N LEU A 903 -10.42 13.05 17.11
CA LEU A 903 -9.59 12.42 16.07
C LEU A 903 -9.86 12.99 14.66
N VAL A 904 -11.13 13.26 14.33
CA VAL A 904 -11.51 13.85 13.03
C VAL A 904 -11.09 15.33 12.98
N VAL A 905 -11.38 16.10 14.03
CA VAL A 905 -11.02 17.53 14.12
C VAL A 905 -9.50 17.72 14.14
N TYR A 906 -8.73 16.85 14.80
CA TYR A 906 -7.26 16.87 14.69
C TYR A 906 -6.81 16.76 13.23
N ARG A 907 -7.34 15.78 12.49
CA ARG A 907 -7.03 15.58 11.05
C ARG A 907 -7.54 16.72 10.15
N ILE A 908 -8.63 17.39 10.49
CA ILE A 908 -9.14 18.55 9.72
C ILE A 908 -8.33 19.82 10.02
N LEU A 909 -7.95 20.05 11.29
CA LEU A 909 -7.17 21.21 11.72
C LEU A 909 -5.71 21.15 11.25
N THR A 910 -5.07 19.97 11.22
CA THR A 910 -3.75 19.81 10.57
C THR A 910 -3.77 20.17 9.09
N ASN A 911 -4.93 20.09 8.45
CA ASN A 911 -5.11 20.37 7.02
C ASN A 911 -5.72 21.77 6.77
N SER A 912 -5.86 22.61 7.80
CA SER A 912 -6.47 23.95 7.68
C SER A 912 -5.77 25.06 8.49
N HIS A 913 -4.86 24.74 9.42
CA HIS A 913 -4.10 25.77 10.15
C HIS A 913 -3.26 26.70 9.25
N PHE A 914 -2.74 26.19 8.12
CA PHE A 914 -2.05 26.97 7.08
C PHE A 914 -2.94 27.94 6.27
N LEU A 915 -4.20 28.15 6.68
CA LEU A 915 -5.10 29.18 6.11
C LEU A 915 -5.54 30.25 7.12
N MET A 916 -5.09 30.17 8.38
CA MET A 916 -5.30 31.23 9.40
C MET A 916 -4.05 31.57 10.23
N CYS A 917 -2.91 30.94 9.94
CA CYS A 917 -1.61 31.27 10.54
C CYS A 917 -0.49 31.28 9.48
N ASP A 918 -0.64 32.17 8.47
CA ASP A 918 0.41 32.72 7.57
C ASP A 918 -0.17 33.87 6.70
#